data_AF-W0ACD8-F1
#
_entry.id   AF-W0ACD8-F1
#
_cell.length_a   1.000
_cell.length_b   1.000
_cell.length_c   1.000
_cell.angle_alpha   90.00
_cell.angle_beta   90.00
_cell.angle_gamma   90.00
#
_symmetry.space_group_name_H-M   'P 1'
#
loop_
_entity.id
_entity.type
_entity.pdbx_description
1 polymer ?
#
loop_
_entity_poly.entity_id
_entity_poly.type
_entity_poly.pdbx_seq_one_letter_code
_entity_poly.pdbx_strand_id
1 'polypeptide(L)'
;MSKTLRTVALIAGAVALVATGVGAAGGGAAFASTFGATTATVASVASAVATAASLGATLLAKKPGVLGSVNNITISANGPIPYSMGRSYVAGSQMYDVGYGQKSNGVKNPYRALVLIWSATTAHALEDFLVDWQPVAFAGTAAIGYYSDFLFLSKQIGLRPEPAALAGRYTPIPDWGPQHKLSGYAAGLINMRFDKKGKRWASGVPPMGMVGRWSKSYDPRKDGTFPGGSGAHRWADEETFEYDPSVGLNALAYARGRFALNGVQVVGCGFPQDSIDWPSWLAWINVCQANGWEASGTVYDGPGLSRWENLKRICQAGAALPCFSGGKLAVRFQAPKVALDTITADDLADGELVAPAMPTYRGRINSIVPLYRSEQNKWEFVQSTAVTDAGYVALDGEPKEEELKLELVADKDQAAQIGAYELVNRREISGITLPCKPRLWEYRLGECLHLDIPELGLDLLGTIVAVSKDIGSAITTLTFDTETNAKHAFALGQTGTAPPPPTLTPHGDSDDVIWNNDGNEVDNPVPAEWTVTTKLAFDSTGTLRASIAFDGEPGDQNVAAVTFDYRAVGATAWTTSATVAAQSPTRHEILGLDPDAAYEIGIRYRGSGAGADESSRLVLGPYTFNSASLAPAPATLLTATGGTGSAAIGWRNPVSSNFGHCRLYRGTTTVFADATEIAGPLVGGLGQVMAVTDTVAAGSYRYWVRAFSDAGVPAAATGPASATVA
;
A
#
# COMPACT_ATOMS: atom_id res chain seq x y z
N MET A 1 21.96 5.70 44.29
CA MET A 1 22.87 6.36 43.33
C MET A 1 24.30 6.18 43.82
N SER A 2 25.08 5.32 43.15
CA SER A 2 26.38 4.81 43.63
C SER A 2 27.54 5.72 43.25
N LYS A 3 28.63 5.65 44.04
CA LYS A 3 29.90 6.40 43.88
C LYS A 3 30.50 6.35 42.47
N THR A 4 30.14 5.36 41.65
CA THR A 4 30.58 5.17 40.26
C THR A 4 30.10 6.28 39.31
N LEU A 5 28.89 6.81 39.51
CA LEU A 5 28.36 7.92 38.68
C LEU A 5 29.09 9.25 38.94
N ARG A 6 29.62 9.45 40.15
CA ARG A 6 30.36 10.67 40.50
C ARG A 6 31.76 10.69 39.89
N THR A 7 32.40 9.54 39.73
CA THR A 7 33.72 9.41 39.09
C THR A 7 33.64 9.56 37.58
N VAL A 8 32.59 9.02 36.93
CA VAL A 8 32.37 9.18 35.48
C VAL A 8 32.04 10.63 35.12
N ALA A 9 31.27 11.34 35.95
CA ALA A 9 31.00 12.76 35.77
C ALA A 9 32.25 13.65 35.93
N LEU A 10 33.20 13.25 36.79
CA LEU A 10 34.43 14.00 37.04
C LEU A 10 35.49 13.79 35.93
N ILE A 11 35.47 12.61 35.28
CA ILE A 11 36.32 12.31 34.12
C ILE A 11 35.76 12.96 32.84
N ALA A 12 34.44 12.96 32.65
CA ALA A 12 33.81 13.68 31.54
C ALA A 12 33.98 15.21 31.64
N GLY A 13 33.99 15.76 32.87
CA GLY A 13 34.24 17.18 33.11
C GLY A 13 35.68 17.63 32.86
N ALA A 14 36.67 16.74 32.99
CA ALA A 14 38.08 17.08 32.79
C ALA A 14 38.52 17.06 31.31
N VAL A 15 37.88 16.23 30.47
CA VAL A 15 38.19 16.16 29.02
C VAL A 15 37.58 17.35 28.25
N ALA A 16 36.48 17.95 28.74
CA ALA A 16 35.86 19.12 28.11
C ALA A 16 36.67 20.43 28.28
N LEU A 17 37.58 20.51 29.26
CA LEU A 17 38.33 21.74 29.56
C LEU A 17 39.65 21.89 28.76
N VAL A 18 40.09 20.86 28.02
CA VAL A 18 41.37 20.88 27.28
C VAL A 18 41.19 21.18 25.78
N ALA A 19 39.95 21.29 25.27
CA ALA A 19 39.68 21.50 23.83
C ALA A 19 39.29 22.94 23.43
N THR A 20 39.30 23.93 24.35
CA THR A 20 39.06 25.34 23.98
C THR A 20 40.18 26.24 24.48
N GLY A 21 41.22 26.38 23.66
CA GLY A 21 42.29 27.35 23.88
C GLY A 21 41.86 28.77 23.48
N VAL A 22 42.02 29.71 24.41
CA VAL A 22 42.05 31.19 24.28
C VAL A 22 40.66 31.86 24.12
N GLY A 23 40.18 32.79 24.96
CA GLY A 23 40.66 33.42 26.19
C GLY A 23 39.81 34.67 26.47
N ALA A 24 39.26 34.81 27.68
CA ALA A 24 38.75 36.09 28.20
C ALA A 24 38.91 36.11 29.72
N ALA A 25 39.73 37.06 30.19
CA ALA A 25 40.14 37.26 31.56
C ALA A 25 39.01 37.79 32.47
N GLY A 26 39.06 37.46 33.77
CA GLY A 26 38.28 38.19 34.77
C GLY A 26 38.04 37.51 36.13
N GLY A 27 39.09 37.37 36.95
CA GLY A 27 39.00 37.55 38.41
C GLY A 27 38.65 36.37 39.33
N GLY A 28 39.62 35.96 40.17
CA GLY A 28 39.36 35.78 41.60
C GLY A 28 39.49 34.38 42.24
N ALA A 29 40.67 34.14 42.81
CA ALA A 29 40.95 33.37 44.06
C ALA A 29 41.08 31.83 44.05
N ALA A 30 42.35 31.43 44.20
CA ALA A 30 42.90 30.41 45.11
C ALA A 30 42.63 28.92 44.83
N PHE A 31 43.66 28.21 44.35
CA PHE A 31 44.48 27.32 45.18
C PHE A 31 45.84 27.08 44.51
N ALA A 32 46.91 27.40 45.23
CA ALA A 32 48.29 27.32 44.81
C ALA A 32 48.94 26.00 45.26
N SER A 33 49.94 25.57 44.47
CA SER A 33 51.10 24.75 44.88
C SER A 33 50.75 23.29 45.26
N THR A 34 51.40 22.23 44.80
CA THR A 34 52.83 21.96 44.59
C THR A 34 52.90 20.57 43.94
N PHE A 35 53.67 20.37 42.88
CA PHE A 35 54.71 19.32 42.79
C PHE A 35 55.36 19.34 41.40
N GLY A 36 56.67 19.53 41.43
CA GLY A 36 57.53 19.64 40.25
C GLY A 36 57.84 18.29 39.61
N ALA A 37 58.50 18.42 38.45
CA ALA A 37 58.98 17.34 37.63
C ALA A 37 59.95 16.40 38.37
N THR A 38 59.71 15.09 38.24
CA THR A 38 60.77 14.08 38.17
C THR A 38 60.48 13.14 37.02
N THR A 39 61.33 13.23 36.02
CA THR A 39 61.59 12.27 34.96
C THR A 39 61.69 10.82 35.46
N ALA A 40 61.20 9.90 34.61
CA ALA A 40 61.41 8.45 34.60
C ALA A 40 60.54 7.59 35.54
N THR A 41 59.91 6.58 34.93
CA THR A 41 59.18 5.42 35.50
C THR A 41 57.68 5.59 35.83
N VAL A 42 56.81 5.56 34.82
CA VAL A 42 55.63 4.65 34.70
C VAL A 42 55.28 4.57 33.22
N ALA A 43 55.86 3.59 32.53
CA ALA A 43 55.64 3.29 31.11
C ALA A 43 54.82 2.00 30.92
N SER A 44 53.82 1.72 31.76
CA SER A 44 53.16 0.40 31.74
C SER A 44 51.65 0.33 31.99
N VAL A 45 50.89 1.41 32.13
CA VAL A 45 49.41 1.32 32.17
C VAL A 45 48.76 2.58 31.61
N ALA A 46 48.67 2.70 30.28
CA ALA A 46 47.86 3.75 29.63
C ALA A 46 47.42 3.40 28.20
N SER A 47 47.31 2.11 27.86
CA SER A 47 46.94 1.64 26.51
C SER A 47 45.69 0.75 26.47
N ALA A 48 44.88 0.73 27.52
CA ALA A 48 43.60 0.04 27.50
C ALA A 48 42.52 0.96 28.09
N VAL A 49 41.32 0.93 27.49
CA VAL A 49 40.10 1.69 27.87
C VAL A 49 39.89 3.05 27.17
N ALA A 50 40.24 3.17 25.88
CA ALA A 50 39.65 4.21 25.01
C ALA A 50 39.06 3.65 23.69
N THR A 51 39.32 2.39 23.35
CA THR A 51 38.98 1.79 22.04
C THR A 51 37.64 1.06 21.98
N ALA A 52 36.77 1.17 22.99
CA ALA A 52 35.45 0.52 22.99
C ALA A 52 34.26 1.50 22.94
N ALA A 53 34.49 2.81 23.08
CA ALA A 53 33.41 3.78 23.18
C ALA A 53 32.88 4.27 21.80
N SER A 54 33.69 4.18 20.74
CA SER A 54 33.26 4.53 19.37
C SER A 54 32.67 3.34 18.59
N LEU A 55 32.94 2.10 19.03
CA LEU A 55 32.53 0.88 18.33
C LEU A 55 31.06 0.49 18.57
N GLY A 56 30.49 0.88 19.71
CA GLY A 56 29.07 0.65 19.99
C GLY A 56 28.11 1.61 19.25
N ALA A 57 28.59 2.76 18.79
CA ALA A 57 27.72 3.83 18.27
C ALA A 57 27.28 3.62 16.81
N THR A 58 28.02 2.83 16.03
CA THR A 58 27.64 2.44 14.67
C THR A 58 26.82 1.15 14.64
N LEU A 59 27.13 0.20 15.51
CA LEU A 59 26.36 -1.06 15.68
C LEU A 59 25.02 -0.84 16.40
N LEU A 60 24.92 0.20 17.24
CA LEU A 60 23.68 0.67 17.86
C LEU A 60 23.24 2.03 17.29
N ALA A 61 23.59 2.34 16.04
CA ALA A 61 23.22 3.61 15.43
C ALA A 61 21.71 3.83 15.59
N LYS A 62 21.34 4.77 16.47
CA LYS A 62 19.95 5.08 16.78
C LYS A 62 19.26 5.39 15.47
N LYS A 63 18.17 4.66 15.19
CA LYS A 63 17.29 4.95 14.06
C LYS A 63 16.98 6.44 14.05
N PRO A 64 17.05 7.13 12.90
CA PRO A 64 16.82 8.57 12.83
C PRO A 64 15.51 8.94 13.55
N GLY A 65 15.54 9.96 14.42
CA GLY A 65 14.40 10.29 15.28
C GLY A 65 13.17 10.72 14.48
N VAL A 66 11.97 10.24 14.81
CA VAL A 66 10.75 10.46 14.01
C VAL A 66 10.53 11.94 13.61
N LEU A 67 10.38 12.20 12.31
CA LEU A 67 9.95 13.51 11.80
C LEU A 67 8.46 13.74 12.09
N GLY A 68 8.09 15.01 12.29
CA GLY A 68 6.71 15.42 12.57
C GLY A 68 5.72 15.05 11.45
N SER A 69 4.43 15.12 11.77
CA SER A 69 3.35 14.81 10.81
C SER A 69 3.40 15.72 9.58
N VAL A 70 3.43 15.13 8.39
CA VAL A 70 3.42 15.83 7.08
C VAL A 70 1.99 16.26 6.68
N ASN A 71 1.00 15.71 7.37
CA ASN A 71 -0.43 15.92 7.08
C ASN A 71 -0.97 17.24 7.66
N ASN A 72 -0.22 17.84 8.59
CA ASN A 72 -0.60 19.09 9.23
C ASN A 72 0.25 20.24 8.69
N ILE A 73 -0.39 21.38 8.47
CA ILE A 73 0.31 22.61 8.15
C ILE A 73 1.17 23.01 9.36
N THR A 74 2.47 23.16 9.17
CA THR A 74 3.36 23.60 10.25
C THR A 74 3.29 25.12 10.37
N ILE A 75 2.90 25.62 11.54
CA ILE A 75 2.81 27.05 11.85
C ILE A 75 3.93 27.38 12.84
N SER A 76 4.94 28.14 12.41
CA SER A 76 6.01 28.62 13.28
C SER A 76 6.72 29.82 12.64
N ALA A 77 7.06 30.82 13.46
CA ALA A 77 7.80 32.00 13.02
C ALA A 77 9.22 31.68 12.53
N ASN A 78 9.82 30.59 13.03
CA ASN A 78 11.09 30.01 12.58
C ASN A 78 10.89 28.51 12.34
N GLY A 79 9.92 28.16 11.50
CA GLY A 79 9.60 26.77 11.19
C GLY A 79 10.73 26.08 10.41
N PRO A 80 10.85 24.75 10.55
CA PRO A 80 11.78 24.00 9.73
C PRO A 80 11.38 24.09 8.25
N ILE A 81 12.38 24.10 7.38
CA ILE A 81 12.30 24.22 5.94
C ILE A 81 12.00 22.84 5.34
N PRO A 82 10.88 22.65 4.62
CA PRO A 82 10.56 21.36 4.00
C PRO A 82 11.38 21.11 2.73
N TYR A 83 11.96 19.92 2.63
CA TYR A 83 12.67 19.40 1.45
C TYR A 83 11.98 18.11 0.99
N SER A 84 11.26 18.19 -0.12
CA SER A 84 10.39 17.14 -0.60
C SER A 84 11.03 16.45 -1.80
N MET A 85 10.95 15.13 -1.85
CA MET A 85 11.59 14.26 -2.85
C MET A 85 10.54 13.34 -3.48
N GLY A 86 10.83 12.95 -4.73
CA GLY A 86 9.98 12.07 -5.53
C GLY A 86 8.57 12.60 -5.67
N ARG A 87 7.61 11.67 -5.75
CA ARG A 87 6.17 11.98 -5.76
C ARG A 87 5.64 11.83 -4.33
N SER A 88 5.23 12.92 -3.70
CA SER A 88 4.72 12.89 -2.33
C SER A 88 3.70 13.99 -2.03
N TYR A 89 2.85 13.73 -1.04
CA TYR A 89 1.93 14.73 -0.48
C TYR A 89 2.61 15.58 0.59
N VAL A 90 2.36 16.89 0.54
CA VAL A 90 2.86 17.86 1.52
C VAL A 90 1.77 18.88 1.85
N ALA A 91 1.37 18.98 3.13
CA ALA A 91 0.46 20.04 3.57
C ALA A 91 1.10 21.43 3.44
N GLY A 92 2.40 21.52 3.76
CA GLY A 92 3.22 22.71 3.62
C GLY A 92 3.46 23.46 4.93
N SER A 93 4.40 24.38 4.91
CA SER A 93 4.71 25.28 6.02
C SER A 93 4.07 26.64 5.78
N GLN A 94 3.36 27.16 6.78
CA GLN A 94 2.66 28.44 6.68
C GLN A 94 3.65 29.60 6.78
N MET A 95 3.73 30.39 5.71
CA MET A 95 4.56 31.60 5.65
C MET A 95 3.74 32.87 5.90
N TYR A 96 2.51 32.92 5.39
CA TYR A 96 1.65 34.10 5.47
C TYR A 96 0.19 33.69 5.63
N ASP A 97 -0.55 34.38 6.49
CA ASP A 97 -1.98 34.16 6.71
C ASP A 97 -2.65 35.45 7.16
N VAL A 98 -3.61 35.95 6.39
CA VAL A 98 -4.35 37.16 6.73
C VAL A 98 -5.81 37.06 6.29
N GLY A 99 -6.71 37.58 7.14
CA GLY A 99 -8.08 37.90 6.77
C GLY A 99 -8.20 39.36 6.34
N TYR A 100 -8.74 39.63 5.15
CA TYR A 100 -8.76 40.97 4.53
C TYR A 100 -10.02 41.21 3.69
N GLY A 101 -10.18 42.45 3.22
CA GLY A 101 -11.27 42.88 2.33
C GLY A 101 -12.36 43.70 3.02
N GLN A 102 -13.08 44.50 2.22
CA GLN A 102 -14.21 45.29 2.72
C GLN A 102 -15.38 44.38 3.13
N LYS A 103 -16.17 44.86 4.10
CA LYS A 103 -17.34 44.12 4.60
C LYS A 103 -18.27 43.77 3.44
N SER A 104 -18.49 42.48 3.21
CA SER A 104 -19.37 41.95 2.17
C SER A 104 -20.29 40.90 2.76
N ASN A 105 -21.57 40.88 2.37
CA ASN A 105 -22.60 39.97 2.90
C ASN A 105 -22.65 39.87 4.44
N GLY A 106 -22.38 40.97 5.15
CA GLY A 106 -22.45 41.03 6.61
C GLY A 106 -21.22 40.50 7.35
N VAL A 107 -20.22 39.96 6.66
CA VAL A 107 -18.94 39.51 7.22
C VAL A 107 -17.88 40.61 7.04
N LYS A 108 -17.21 41.02 8.12
CA LYS A 108 -16.02 41.89 8.04
C LYS A 108 -14.81 41.01 7.66
N ASN A 109 -13.95 41.47 6.74
CA ASN A 109 -12.81 40.72 6.20
C ASN A 109 -13.20 39.34 5.62
N PRO A 110 -14.04 39.31 4.58
CA PRO A 110 -14.60 38.06 4.04
C PRO A 110 -13.57 37.21 3.30
N TYR A 111 -12.35 37.69 3.04
CA TYR A 111 -11.34 36.95 2.29
C TYR A 111 -10.19 36.53 3.20
N ARG A 112 -9.65 35.34 2.99
CA ARG A 112 -8.42 34.86 3.65
C ARG A 112 -7.38 34.52 2.59
N ALA A 113 -6.16 35.04 2.74
CA ALA A 113 -5.01 34.68 1.91
C ALA A 113 -4.04 33.87 2.77
N LEU A 114 -3.79 32.63 2.37
CA LEU A 114 -2.88 31.70 3.02
C LEU A 114 -1.76 31.32 2.04
N VAL A 115 -0.50 31.56 2.41
CA VAL A 115 0.67 31.18 1.62
C VAL A 115 1.37 30.01 2.29
N LEU A 116 1.48 28.91 1.56
CA LEU A 116 2.11 27.66 2.00
C LEU A 116 3.35 27.37 1.16
N ILE A 117 4.44 27.00 1.85
CA ILE A 117 5.67 26.49 1.23
C ILE A 117 5.64 24.97 1.30
N TRP A 118 5.67 24.31 0.15
CA TRP A 118 5.67 22.85 0.09
C TRP A 118 7.08 22.26 -0.04
N SER A 119 8.00 22.96 -0.70
CA SER A 119 9.40 22.52 -0.79
C SER A 119 10.34 23.69 -1.02
N ALA A 120 11.53 23.63 -0.42
CA ALA A 120 12.66 24.52 -0.64
C ALA A 120 13.53 24.11 -1.83
N THR A 121 12.88 23.69 -2.90
CA THR A 121 13.51 23.39 -4.18
C THR A 121 12.59 23.77 -5.33
N THR A 122 13.15 23.84 -6.53
CA THR A 122 12.36 23.85 -7.75
C THR A 122 11.70 22.48 -7.94
N ALA A 123 10.38 22.43 -7.80
CA ALA A 123 9.57 21.26 -8.12
C ALA A 123 9.57 21.01 -9.64
N HIS A 124 9.47 19.74 -10.02
CA HIS A 124 9.27 19.37 -11.42
C HIS A 124 7.83 19.66 -11.87
N ALA A 125 6.84 19.19 -11.11
CA ALA A 125 5.43 19.38 -11.44
C ALA A 125 4.56 19.36 -10.18
N LEU A 126 3.52 20.19 -10.16
CA LEU A 126 2.48 20.21 -9.13
C LEU A 126 1.22 19.57 -9.72
N GLU A 127 0.93 18.33 -9.32
CA GLU A 127 -0.11 17.47 -9.90
C GLU A 127 -1.46 17.87 -9.34
N ASP A 128 -1.77 17.41 -8.12
CA ASP A 128 -3.10 17.52 -7.52
C ASP A 128 -3.08 18.29 -6.20
N PHE A 129 -4.02 19.22 -6.06
CA PHE A 129 -4.27 19.89 -4.79
C PHE A 129 -5.42 19.18 -4.08
N LEU A 130 -5.14 18.65 -2.90
CA LEU A 130 -6.11 17.91 -2.10
C LEU A 130 -6.69 18.81 -1.01
N VAL A 131 -8.01 18.79 -0.87
CA VAL A 131 -8.73 19.33 0.29
C VAL A 131 -9.45 18.16 0.91
N ASP A 132 -9.33 17.98 2.23
CA ASP A 132 -9.86 16.80 2.92
C ASP A 132 -9.58 15.47 2.19
N TRP A 133 -8.36 15.36 1.66
CA TRP A 133 -7.86 14.16 0.97
C TRP A 133 -8.52 13.79 -0.36
N GLN A 134 -9.42 14.59 -0.94
CA GLN A 134 -9.85 14.42 -2.34
C GLN A 134 -9.29 15.53 -3.24
N PRO A 135 -9.01 15.21 -4.52
CA PRO A 135 -8.52 16.19 -5.48
C PRO A 135 -9.59 17.24 -5.80
N VAL A 136 -9.17 18.50 -5.78
CA VAL A 136 -10.00 19.63 -6.24
C VAL A 136 -9.52 20.08 -7.61
N ALA A 137 -10.43 20.11 -8.58
CA ALA A 137 -10.13 20.60 -9.93
C ALA A 137 -10.19 22.14 -10.00
N PHE A 138 -9.35 22.74 -10.84
CA PHE A 138 -9.26 24.19 -11.02
C PHE A 138 -9.39 24.60 -12.50
N ALA A 139 -10.19 25.63 -12.76
CA ALA A 139 -10.22 26.37 -14.01
C ALA A 139 -9.40 27.65 -13.84
N GLY A 140 -8.17 27.65 -14.36
CA GLY A 140 -7.20 28.71 -14.07
C GLY A 140 -6.83 28.70 -12.58
N THR A 141 -7.16 29.77 -11.85
CA THR A 141 -6.93 29.86 -10.41
C THR A 141 -8.18 29.54 -9.57
N ALA A 142 -9.34 29.32 -10.17
CA ALA A 142 -10.60 29.09 -9.46
C ALA A 142 -10.96 27.62 -9.37
N ALA A 143 -11.35 27.15 -8.18
CA ALA A 143 -11.85 25.80 -8.02
C ALA A 143 -13.15 25.58 -8.81
N ILE A 144 -13.39 24.35 -9.26
CA ILE A 144 -14.60 23.90 -9.94
C ILE A 144 -15.39 22.99 -8.98
N GLY A 145 -16.70 22.83 -9.19
CA GLY A 145 -17.53 21.92 -8.40
C GLY A 145 -17.91 22.52 -7.05
N TYR A 146 -17.85 21.70 -5.99
CA TYR A 146 -18.31 22.07 -4.64
C TYR A 146 -17.69 23.40 -4.14
N TYR A 147 -16.40 23.63 -4.41
CA TYR A 147 -15.66 24.82 -3.99
C TYR A 147 -15.70 26.01 -4.98
N SER A 148 -16.54 25.95 -6.02
CA SER A 148 -16.67 27.02 -7.02
C SER A 148 -16.98 28.36 -6.37
N ASP A 149 -16.26 29.41 -6.76
CA ASP A 149 -16.32 30.78 -6.21
C ASP A 149 -15.90 30.96 -4.74
N PHE A 150 -15.52 29.89 -4.04
CA PHE A 150 -15.10 29.93 -2.63
C PHE A 150 -13.61 29.65 -2.42
N LEU A 151 -12.98 28.89 -3.32
CA LEU A 151 -11.56 28.53 -3.24
C LEU A 151 -10.82 28.95 -4.51
N PHE A 152 -9.68 29.62 -4.32
CA PHE A 152 -8.76 29.98 -5.38
C PHE A 152 -7.34 29.52 -5.03
N LEU A 153 -6.62 28.99 -6.01
CA LEU A 153 -5.25 28.55 -5.85
C LEU A 153 -4.38 29.19 -6.94
N SER A 154 -3.36 29.91 -6.51
CA SER A 154 -2.23 30.32 -7.34
C SER A 154 -1.02 29.51 -6.92
N LYS A 155 -0.31 28.88 -7.87
CA LYS A 155 0.81 27.98 -7.59
C LYS A 155 2.06 28.39 -8.35
N GLN A 156 3.23 28.14 -7.75
CA GLN A 156 4.54 28.33 -8.37
C GLN A 156 5.44 27.13 -8.09
N ILE A 157 6.30 26.80 -9.05
CA ILE A 157 7.17 25.63 -8.98
C ILE A 157 8.49 25.90 -8.25
N GLY A 158 8.82 27.16 -7.93
CA GLY A 158 10.05 27.54 -7.24
C GLY A 158 11.21 27.79 -8.21
N LEU A 159 10.97 28.49 -9.33
CA LEU A 159 12.02 28.98 -10.22
C LEU A 159 13.00 29.90 -9.48
N ARG A 160 14.22 29.99 -10.00
CA ARG A 160 15.29 30.81 -9.41
C ARG A 160 15.82 31.74 -10.50
N PRO A 161 15.47 33.04 -10.50
CA PRO A 161 14.44 33.70 -9.71
C PRO A 161 13.03 33.41 -10.25
N GLU A 162 12.00 33.51 -9.40
CA GLU A 162 10.61 33.56 -9.86
C GLU A 162 10.34 34.91 -10.57
N PRO A 163 9.58 34.93 -11.68
CA PRO A 163 9.32 36.16 -12.43
C PRO A 163 8.42 37.12 -11.63
N ALA A 164 7.44 36.60 -10.89
CA ALA A 164 6.45 37.37 -10.14
C ALA A 164 6.12 36.71 -8.78
N ALA A 165 5.58 37.50 -7.85
CA ALA A 165 5.02 36.96 -6.61
C ALA A 165 3.64 36.32 -6.86
N LEU A 166 3.27 35.38 -5.99
CA LEU A 166 1.95 34.75 -6.02
C LEU A 166 0.84 35.80 -5.88
N ALA A 167 -0.09 35.83 -6.83
CA ALA A 167 -1.23 36.75 -6.82
C ALA A 167 -2.49 36.04 -6.32
N GLY A 168 -3.22 36.65 -5.38
CA GLY A 168 -4.56 36.18 -5.02
C GLY A 168 -5.64 36.80 -5.92
N ARG A 169 -6.82 36.19 -5.96
CA ARG A 169 -7.94 36.70 -6.78
C ARG A 169 -8.49 38.02 -6.27
N TYR A 170 -8.54 38.22 -4.96
CA TYR A 170 -8.99 39.47 -4.37
C TYR A 170 -7.77 40.33 -4.02
N THR A 171 -7.73 41.55 -4.52
CA THR A 171 -6.62 42.49 -4.35
C THR A 171 -7.12 43.84 -3.84
N PRO A 172 -6.31 44.62 -3.10
CA PRO A 172 -4.95 44.31 -2.64
C PRO A 172 -4.95 43.40 -1.41
N ILE A 173 -3.96 42.49 -1.35
CA ILE A 173 -3.67 41.71 -0.14
C ILE A 173 -2.76 42.58 0.74
N PRO A 174 -3.09 42.82 2.02
CA PRO A 174 -2.23 43.58 2.93
C PRO A 174 -0.82 42.98 2.99
N ASP A 175 0.22 43.80 3.06
CA ASP A 175 1.64 43.37 3.26
C ASP A 175 2.19 42.31 2.29
N TRP A 176 1.46 41.93 1.24
CA TRP A 176 1.86 40.96 0.24
C TRP A 176 1.98 41.62 -1.14
N GLY A 177 3.17 42.14 -1.41
CA GLY A 177 3.50 42.82 -2.68
C GLY A 177 4.48 42.07 -3.59
N PRO A 178 4.87 42.68 -4.73
CA PRO A 178 5.77 42.09 -5.74
C PRO A 178 7.17 41.70 -5.24
N GLN A 179 7.56 42.12 -4.04
CA GLN A 179 8.85 41.78 -3.41
C GLN A 179 8.84 40.36 -2.81
N HIS A 180 7.68 39.77 -2.50
CA HIS A 180 7.56 38.45 -1.87
C HIS A 180 7.49 37.31 -2.89
N LYS A 181 8.52 37.20 -3.75
CA LYS A 181 8.53 36.25 -4.87
C LYS A 181 8.72 34.79 -4.45
N LEU A 182 9.24 34.54 -3.25
CA LEU A 182 9.55 33.19 -2.75
C LEU A 182 10.39 32.37 -3.77
N SER A 183 11.35 33.02 -4.44
CA SER A 183 12.23 32.37 -5.42
C SER A 183 12.97 31.18 -4.80
N GLY A 184 12.99 30.04 -5.51
CA GLY A 184 13.58 28.79 -5.03
C GLY A 184 12.71 27.96 -4.08
N TYR A 185 11.49 28.43 -3.77
CA TYR A 185 10.50 27.67 -3.01
C TYR A 185 9.29 27.33 -3.87
N ALA A 186 8.97 26.04 -3.98
CA ALA A 186 7.68 25.59 -4.48
C ALA A 186 6.60 25.96 -3.45
N ALA A 187 5.68 26.82 -3.85
CA ALA A 187 4.71 27.45 -2.95
C ALA A 187 3.36 27.67 -3.63
N GLY A 188 2.33 27.84 -2.81
CA GLY A 188 0.98 28.16 -3.24
C GLY A 188 0.36 29.25 -2.39
N LEU A 189 -0.43 30.12 -3.04
CA LEU A 189 -1.31 31.08 -2.38
C LEU A 189 -2.73 30.59 -2.55
N ILE A 190 -3.33 30.21 -1.43
CA ILE A 190 -4.71 29.78 -1.31
C ILE A 190 -5.54 31.01 -0.89
N ASN A 191 -6.51 31.38 -1.70
CA ASN A 191 -7.43 32.46 -1.41
C ASN A 191 -8.82 31.88 -1.16
N MET A 192 -9.35 32.09 0.04
CA MET A 192 -10.66 31.58 0.46
C MET A 192 -11.64 32.72 0.69
N ARG A 193 -12.91 32.50 0.36
CA ARG A 193 -14.02 33.41 0.65
C ARG A 193 -14.90 32.82 1.75
N PHE A 194 -15.18 33.62 2.78
CA PHE A 194 -16.11 33.31 3.86
C PHE A 194 -17.41 34.08 3.68
N ASP A 195 -18.53 33.40 3.96
CA ASP A 195 -19.86 33.99 3.92
C ASP A 195 -20.58 33.84 5.27
N LYS A 196 -21.54 34.74 5.55
CA LYS A 196 -22.28 34.74 6.82
C LYS A 196 -23.17 33.49 6.97
N LYS A 197 -23.53 32.85 5.85
CA LYS A 197 -24.39 31.66 5.82
C LYS A 197 -23.59 30.37 6.03
N GLY A 198 -22.26 30.42 6.09
CA GLY A 198 -21.42 29.26 6.34
C GLY A 198 -21.48 28.20 5.23
N LYS A 199 -21.80 28.57 3.99
CA LYS A 199 -22.15 27.60 2.92
C LYS A 199 -21.09 26.53 2.63
N ARG A 200 -19.82 26.82 2.89
CA ARG A 200 -18.68 25.96 2.54
C ARG A 200 -17.63 25.80 3.63
N TRP A 201 -17.65 26.67 4.64
CA TRP A 201 -16.65 26.68 5.72
C TRP A 201 -17.29 26.79 7.12
N ALA A 202 -18.53 26.31 7.30
CA ALA A 202 -19.24 26.36 8.58
C ALA A 202 -18.47 25.64 9.70
N SER A 203 -17.84 24.51 9.38
CA SER A 203 -17.05 23.68 10.31
C SER A 203 -15.56 24.05 10.36
N GLY A 204 -15.16 25.15 9.69
CA GLY A 204 -13.77 25.54 9.52
C GLY A 204 -13.17 25.13 8.17
N VAL A 205 -11.87 25.38 8.01
CA VAL A 205 -11.13 25.00 6.80
C VAL A 205 -10.57 23.58 7.01
N PRO A 206 -10.96 22.59 6.17
CA PRO A 206 -10.42 21.23 6.23
C PRO A 206 -8.91 21.18 5.97
N PRO A 207 -8.23 20.06 6.28
CA PRO A 207 -6.82 19.90 5.94
C PRO A 207 -6.63 20.01 4.43
N MET A 208 -5.56 20.69 4.01
CA MET A 208 -5.23 20.90 2.60
C MET A 208 -3.75 20.60 2.36
N GLY A 209 -3.42 20.20 1.15
CA GLY A 209 -2.04 20.01 0.72
C GLY A 209 -1.90 19.74 -0.76
N MET A 210 -0.66 19.57 -1.19
CA MET A 210 -0.31 19.39 -2.60
C MET A 210 0.40 18.05 -2.79
N VAL A 211 -0.03 17.30 -3.80
CA VAL A 211 0.72 16.18 -4.37
C VAL A 211 1.54 16.72 -5.53
N GLY A 212 2.85 16.50 -5.45
CA GLY A 212 3.77 16.99 -6.47
C GLY A 212 4.92 16.03 -6.73
N ARG A 213 5.52 16.19 -7.90
CA ARG A 213 6.85 15.71 -8.24
C ARG A 213 7.84 16.81 -7.87
N TRP A 214 8.54 16.60 -6.77
CA TRP A 214 9.30 17.66 -6.10
C TRP A 214 10.72 17.82 -6.69
N SER A 215 11.75 17.60 -5.88
CA SER A 215 13.11 18.03 -6.20
C SER A 215 13.67 17.38 -7.48
N LYS A 216 14.25 18.22 -8.35
CA LYS A 216 15.10 17.78 -9.47
C LYS A 216 16.47 17.34 -8.97
N SER A 217 17.03 16.27 -9.52
CA SER A 217 18.24 15.62 -9.03
C SER A 217 19.40 15.78 -10.01
N TYR A 218 20.62 15.83 -9.47
CA TYR A 218 21.84 15.85 -10.27
C TYR A 218 22.26 14.42 -10.64
N ASP A 219 22.29 14.12 -11.93
CA ASP A 219 22.91 12.90 -12.45
C ASP A 219 24.33 13.18 -12.96
N PRO A 220 25.39 12.65 -12.32
CA PRO A 220 26.77 12.83 -12.76
C PRO A 220 27.06 12.20 -14.14
N ARG A 221 26.31 11.18 -14.56
CA ARG A 221 26.50 10.53 -15.87
C ARG A 221 26.01 11.41 -17.01
N LYS A 222 25.14 12.38 -16.71
CA LYS A 222 24.60 13.37 -17.65
C LYS A 222 25.37 14.71 -17.61
N ASP A 223 26.46 14.81 -16.85
CA ASP A 223 27.29 16.00 -16.78
C ASP A 223 28.53 15.86 -17.68
N GLY A 224 28.60 16.64 -18.76
CA GLY A 224 29.75 16.62 -19.68
C GLY A 224 31.05 17.20 -19.09
N THR A 225 31.01 17.85 -17.93
CA THR A 225 32.20 18.33 -17.20
C THR A 225 32.72 17.29 -16.19
N PHE A 226 31.88 16.31 -15.85
CA PHE A 226 32.26 15.21 -14.98
C PHE A 226 33.00 14.12 -15.78
N PRO A 227 34.14 13.58 -15.28
CA PRO A 227 34.84 12.50 -15.95
C PRO A 227 33.94 11.28 -16.19
N GLY A 228 33.73 10.92 -17.46
CA GLY A 228 32.86 9.81 -17.86
C GLY A 228 31.37 10.14 -17.98
N GLY A 229 30.97 11.41 -17.77
CA GLY A 229 29.62 11.88 -18.03
C GLY A 229 29.47 12.53 -19.40
N SER A 230 28.24 12.53 -19.93
CA SER A 230 27.90 13.20 -21.18
C SER A 230 26.53 13.86 -21.07
N GLY A 231 26.47 15.19 -21.19
CA GLY A 231 25.21 15.92 -21.24
C GLY A 231 25.26 17.35 -20.70
N ALA A 232 24.08 17.90 -20.46
CA ALA A 232 23.89 19.31 -20.09
C ALA A 232 23.90 19.58 -18.58
N HIS A 233 23.88 18.54 -17.74
CA HIS A 233 23.92 18.73 -16.28
C HIS A 233 25.23 19.40 -15.87
N ARG A 234 25.20 20.23 -14.82
CA ARG A 234 26.38 20.90 -14.26
C ARG A 234 26.30 20.91 -12.75
N TRP A 235 27.31 20.37 -12.06
CA TRP A 235 27.34 20.34 -10.59
C TRP A 235 27.01 21.68 -9.90
N ALA A 236 27.53 22.81 -10.42
CA ALA A 236 27.30 24.13 -9.84
C ALA A 236 25.93 24.75 -10.19
N ASP A 237 25.29 24.29 -11.27
CA ASP A 237 24.07 24.88 -11.80
C ASP A 237 22.87 23.92 -11.70
N GLU A 238 22.07 24.15 -10.68
CA GLU A 238 20.86 23.38 -10.38
C GLU A 238 19.72 23.57 -11.41
N GLU A 239 19.78 24.58 -12.28
CA GLU A 239 18.77 24.73 -13.35
C GLU A 239 18.89 23.63 -14.41
N THR A 240 20.09 23.08 -14.56
CA THR A 240 20.37 21.98 -15.49
C THR A 240 19.85 20.62 -15.02
N PHE A 241 19.39 20.51 -13.77
CA PHE A 241 19.00 19.23 -13.19
C PHE A 241 17.66 18.76 -13.74
N GLU A 242 17.50 17.43 -13.81
CA GLU A 242 16.29 16.77 -14.29
C GLU A 242 15.56 16.07 -13.14
N TYR A 243 14.27 15.83 -13.30
CA TYR A 243 13.53 15.01 -12.34
C TYR A 243 13.91 13.53 -12.50
N ASP A 244 14.40 12.94 -11.43
CA ASP A 244 14.62 11.50 -11.30
C ASP A 244 14.24 11.10 -9.87
N PRO A 245 13.29 10.16 -9.68
CA PRO A 245 12.83 9.74 -8.36
C PRO A 245 13.80 8.79 -7.65
N SER A 246 14.87 8.32 -8.31
CA SER A 246 15.82 7.36 -7.74
C SER A 246 16.40 7.85 -6.42
N VAL A 247 16.43 6.96 -5.41
CA VAL A 247 16.93 7.28 -4.07
C VAL A 247 18.38 7.78 -4.11
N GLY A 248 19.25 7.12 -4.87
CA GLY A 248 20.68 7.44 -4.93
C GLY A 248 20.94 8.86 -5.43
N LEU A 249 20.19 9.30 -6.44
CA LEU A 249 20.32 10.65 -7.02
C LEU A 249 19.74 11.72 -6.10
N ASN A 250 18.60 11.44 -5.44
CA ASN A 250 18.02 12.37 -4.47
C ASN A 250 18.91 12.51 -3.22
N ALA A 251 19.54 11.41 -2.77
CA ALA A 251 20.53 11.41 -1.70
C ALA A 251 21.78 12.22 -2.08
N LEU A 252 22.29 12.06 -3.30
CA LEU A 252 23.44 12.81 -3.80
C LEU A 252 23.12 14.31 -3.87
N ALA A 253 21.93 14.66 -4.37
CA ALA A 253 21.49 16.04 -4.42
C ALA A 253 21.32 16.68 -3.02
N TYR A 254 20.90 15.91 -2.02
CA TYR A 254 20.85 16.37 -0.63
C TYR A 254 22.24 16.46 0.02
N ALA A 255 23.16 15.53 -0.30
CA ALA A 255 24.55 15.55 0.17
C ALA A 255 25.30 16.78 -0.36
N ARG A 256 25.16 17.09 -1.65
CA ARG A 256 25.63 18.34 -2.26
C ARG A 256 25.08 19.56 -1.52
N GLY A 257 23.82 19.50 -1.11
CA GLY A 257 23.06 20.64 -0.65
C GLY A 257 22.45 21.45 -1.80
N ARG A 258 21.51 22.32 -1.47
CA ARG A 258 20.82 23.22 -2.38
C ARG A 258 21.26 24.65 -2.12
N PHE A 259 21.53 25.39 -3.18
CA PHE A 259 22.03 26.75 -3.11
C PHE A 259 21.07 27.71 -3.82
N ALA A 260 20.89 28.88 -3.24
CA ALA A 260 20.27 30.00 -3.94
C ALA A 260 21.27 30.62 -4.93
N LEU A 261 20.77 31.40 -5.89
CA LEU A 261 21.59 32.08 -6.92
C LEU A 261 22.70 32.97 -6.35
N ASN A 262 22.53 33.44 -5.12
CA ASN A 262 23.53 34.23 -4.39
C ASN A 262 24.64 33.38 -3.75
N GLY A 263 24.67 32.07 -3.99
CA GLY A 263 25.65 31.12 -3.45
C GLY A 263 25.39 30.72 -1.99
N VAL A 264 24.29 31.17 -1.37
CA VAL A 264 23.94 30.80 0.00
C VAL A 264 23.24 29.45 0.01
N GLN A 265 23.68 28.55 0.89
CA GLN A 265 23.05 27.25 1.07
C GLN A 265 21.68 27.40 1.74
N VAL A 266 20.66 26.80 1.13
CA VAL A 266 19.27 26.80 1.64
C VAL A 266 18.99 25.52 2.43
N VAL A 267 19.34 24.35 1.87
CA VAL A 267 19.05 23.02 2.47
C VAL A 267 20.21 22.05 2.23
N GLY A 268 20.36 21.04 3.10
CA GLY A 268 21.18 19.86 2.86
C GLY A 268 22.57 19.92 3.49
N CYS A 269 23.43 18.96 3.20
CA CYS A 269 24.72 18.83 3.89
C CYS A 269 25.79 19.82 3.41
N GLY A 270 25.80 20.18 2.12
CA GLY A 270 26.72 21.19 1.58
C GLY A 270 28.10 20.65 1.20
N PHE A 271 28.22 19.35 0.92
CA PHE A 271 29.51 18.74 0.61
C PHE A 271 30.03 19.18 -0.77
N PRO A 272 31.30 19.63 -0.89
CA PRO A 272 31.91 19.94 -2.18
C PRO A 272 32.15 18.68 -3.01
N GLN A 273 32.23 18.84 -4.34
CA GLN A 273 32.36 17.74 -5.30
C GLN A 273 33.55 16.81 -5.02
N ASP A 274 34.68 17.37 -4.57
CA ASP A 274 35.92 16.62 -4.29
C ASP A 274 35.86 15.76 -3.02
N SER A 275 34.94 16.09 -2.12
CA SER A 275 34.72 15.36 -0.87
C SER A 275 33.85 14.11 -1.05
N ILE A 276 33.32 13.87 -2.25
CA ILE A 276 32.46 12.72 -2.55
C ILE A 276 33.30 11.59 -3.16
N ASP A 277 33.10 10.37 -2.67
CA ASP A 277 33.69 9.18 -3.28
C ASP A 277 32.83 8.71 -4.46
N TRP A 278 33.10 9.26 -5.64
CA TRP A 278 32.32 8.99 -6.86
C TRP A 278 32.11 7.50 -7.20
N PRO A 279 33.10 6.60 -7.08
CA PRO A 279 32.89 5.18 -7.38
C PRO A 279 31.80 4.52 -6.54
N SER A 280 31.79 4.74 -5.21
CA SER A 280 30.77 4.13 -4.34
C SER A 280 29.38 4.70 -4.58
N TRP A 281 29.28 6.03 -4.80
CA TRP A 281 28.01 6.68 -5.11
C TRP A 281 27.43 6.25 -6.46
N LEU A 282 28.24 6.17 -7.51
CA LEU A 282 27.80 5.74 -8.84
C LEU A 282 27.34 4.27 -8.83
N ALA A 283 28.08 3.39 -8.14
CA ALA A 283 27.68 1.99 -7.99
C ALA A 283 26.33 1.88 -7.29
N TRP A 284 26.13 2.63 -6.20
CA TRP A 284 24.85 2.64 -5.48
C TRP A 284 23.70 3.21 -6.33
N ILE A 285 23.92 4.31 -7.05
CA ILE A 285 22.93 4.89 -7.97
C ILE A 285 22.48 3.86 -9.00
N ASN A 286 23.42 3.14 -9.62
CA ASN A 286 23.10 2.10 -10.59
C ASN A 286 22.28 0.97 -9.97
N VAL A 287 22.58 0.55 -8.73
CA VAL A 287 21.79 -0.47 -8.02
C VAL A 287 20.38 0.03 -7.70
N CYS A 288 20.23 1.25 -7.19
CA CYS A 288 18.91 1.83 -6.93
C CYS A 288 18.06 1.90 -8.21
N GLN A 289 18.65 2.30 -9.34
CA GLN A 289 17.94 2.37 -10.61
C GLN A 289 17.63 0.97 -11.17
N ALA A 290 18.54 0.00 -11.05
CA ALA A 290 18.29 -1.37 -11.49
C ALA A 290 17.15 -2.03 -10.70
N ASN A 291 17.01 -1.71 -9.41
CA ASN A 291 15.95 -2.22 -8.56
C ASN A 291 14.66 -1.39 -8.62
N GLY A 292 14.65 -0.25 -9.31
CA GLY A 292 13.50 0.67 -9.34
C GLY A 292 13.20 1.34 -7.99
N TRP A 293 14.20 1.53 -7.12
CA TRP A 293 14.00 2.14 -5.81
C TRP A 293 13.89 3.66 -5.88
N GLU A 294 12.78 4.19 -5.38
CA GLU A 294 12.43 5.61 -5.42
C GLU A 294 12.38 6.23 -4.03
N ALA A 295 12.76 7.51 -3.93
CA ALA A 295 12.63 8.29 -2.70
C ALA A 295 11.38 9.17 -2.78
N SER A 296 10.41 8.91 -1.90
CA SER A 296 9.12 9.60 -1.88
C SER A 296 8.81 10.09 -0.47
N GLY A 297 8.91 11.40 -0.25
CA GLY A 297 8.55 12.02 1.02
C GLY A 297 9.28 13.33 1.30
N THR A 298 9.03 13.88 2.48
CA THR A 298 9.58 15.18 2.90
C THR A 298 10.45 15.04 4.13
N VAL A 299 11.61 15.68 4.05
CA VAL A 299 12.55 15.86 5.14
C VAL A 299 12.55 17.33 5.54
N TYR A 300 12.79 17.61 6.81
CA TYR A 300 12.77 18.97 7.33
C TYR A 300 14.18 19.36 7.78
N ASP A 301 14.66 20.52 7.29
CA ASP A 301 15.94 21.12 7.67
C ASP A 301 15.68 22.38 8.51
N GLY A 302 16.60 22.78 9.38
CA GLY A 302 16.40 23.94 10.25
C GLY A 302 17.24 23.93 11.51
N PRO A 303 17.22 25.02 12.28
CA PRO A 303 17.97 25.12 13.52
C PRO A 303 17.54 24.02 14.50
N GLY A 304 18.50 23.23 14.98
CA GLY A 304 18.27 22.12 15.92
C GLY A 304 17.98 20.76 15.26
N LEU A 305 17.87 20.68 13.94
CA LEU A 305 17.71 19.42 13.20
C LEU A 305 19.04 18.95 12.58
N SER A 306 19.34 17.67 12.72
CA SER A 306 20.58 17.10 12.19
C SER A 306 20.45 16.78 10.70
N ARG A 307 21.16 17.54 9.86
CA ARG A 307 21.28 17.27 8.41
C ARG A 307 21.88 15.90 8.11
N TRP A 308 22.74 15.39 8.99
CA TRP A 308 23.33 14.06 8.87
C TRP A 308 22.30 12.95 9.10
N GLU A 309 21.41 13.11 10.07
CA GLU A 309 20.31 12.16 10.29
C GLU A 309 19.34 12.15 9.11
N ASN A 310 19.08 13.32 8.53
CA ASN A 310 18.28 13.46 7.31
C ASN A 310 18.91 12.71 6.14
N LEU A 311 20.22 12.84 5.91
CA LEU A 311 20.92 12.09 4.87
C LEU A 311 20.85 10.58 5.12
N LYS A 312 21.02 10.12 6.38
CA LYS A 312 20.86 8.71 6.75
C LYS A 312 19.47 8.17 6.43
N ARG A 313 18.41 8.95 6.64
CA ARG A 313 17.02 8.55 6.28
C ARG A 313 16.86 8.37 4.77
N ILE A 314 17.41 9.29 3.98
CA ILE A 314 17.33 9.20 2.52
C ILE A 314 18.10 7.95 2.05
N CYS A 315 19.30 7.72 2.56
CA CYS A 315 20.06 6.51 2.24
C CYS A 315 19.36 5.21 2.69
N GLN A 316 18.65 5.23 3.83
CA GLN A 316 17.89 4.07 4.32
C GLN A 316 16.80 3.65 3.33
N ALA A 317 16.18 4.60 2.60
CA ALA A 317 15.19 4.30 1.56
C ALA A 317 15.79 3.53 0.36
N GLY A 318 17.12 3.46 0.23
CA GLY A 318 17.83 2.70 -0.80
C GLY A 318 18.76 1.64 -0.22
N ALA A 319 18.42 1.10 0.96
CA ALA A 319 19.17 0.06 1.68
C ALA A 319 20.66 0.39 1.87
N ALA A 320 20.96 1.66 2.19
CA ALA A 320 22.32 2.14 2.33
C ALA A 320 22.55 3.03 3.56
N LEU A 321 23.81 3.16 3.94
CA LEU A 321 24.26 4.00 5.04
C LEU A 321 25.41 4.90 4.56
N PRO A 322 25.32 6.22 4.76
CA PRO A 322 26.40 7.13 4.46
C PRO A 322 27.52 6.96 5.49
N CYS A 323 28.76 6.85 5.03
CA CYS A 323 29.95 6.72 5.87
C CYS A 323 31.10 7.58 5.33
N PHE A 324 32.13 7.80 6.14
CA PHE A 324 33.33 8.49 5.70
C PHE A 324 34.46 7.48 5.50
N SER A 325 34.96 7.37 4.27
CA SER A 325 36.12 6.53 3.93
C SER A 325 37.21 7.39 3.33
N GLY A 326 38.43 7.33 3.91
CA GLY A 326 39.56 8.12 3.43
C GLY A 326 39.32 9.64 3.43
N GLY A 327 38.48 10.16 4.33
CA GLY A 327 38.11 11.57 4.38
C GLY A 327 37.08 12.02 3.33
N LYS A 328 36.57 11.09 2.52
CA LYS A 328 35.49 11.33 1.56
C LYS A 328 34.18 10.71 2.03
N LEU A 329 33.06 11.32 1.62
CA LEU A 329 31.72 10.80 1.81
C LEU A 329 31.50 9.61 0.86
N ALA A 330 31.43 8.41 1.43
CA ALA A 330 31.14 7.16 0.75
C ALA A 330 29.78 6.61 1.20
N VAL A 331 29.30 5.59 0.50
CA VAL A 331 28.04 4.92 0.84
C VAL A 331 28.28 3.42 0.94
N ARG A 332 27.87 2.82 2.05
CA ARG A 332 27.77 1.36 2.20
C ARG A 332 26.35 0.95 1.84
N PHE A 333 26.20 0.16 0.80
CA PHE A 333 24.91 -0.32 0.33
C PHE A 333 24.89 -1.85 0.21
N GLN A 334 23.68 -2.39 0.21
CA GLN A 334 23.42 -3.81 0.02
C GLN A 334 23.34 -4.13 -1.47
N ALA A 335 24.25 -4.97 -1.95
CA ALA A 335 24.28 -5.49 -3.32
C ALA A 335 25.16 -6.74 -3.37
N PRO A 336 24.95 -7.66 -4.33
CA PRO A 336 25.82 -8.80 -4.53
C PRO A 336 27.28 -8.36 -4.70
N LYS A 337 28.17 -8.96 -3.92
CA LYS A 337 29.61 -8.63 -3.93
C LYS A 337 30.43 -9.88 -4.24
N VAL A 338 31.59 -9.63 -4.84
CA VAL A 338 32.63 -10.62 -5.07
C VAL A 338 33.80 -10.28 -4.16
N ALA A 339 34.46 -11.29 -3.61
CA ALA A 339 35.68 -11.08 -2.84
C ALA A 339 36.75 -10.46 -3.73
N LEU A 340 37.31 -9.32 -3.31
CA LEU A 340 38.42 -8.68 -4.00
C LEU A 340 39.75 -9.39 -3.71
N ASP A 341 39.88 -9.96 -2.51
CA ASP A 341 41.06 -10.65 -2.02
C ASP A 341 40.69 -11.61 -0.88
N THR A 342 41.62 -12.51 -0.55
CA THR A 342 41.49 -13.48 0.53
C THR A 342 42.45 -13.13 1.66
N ILE A 343 41.92 -13.02 2.87
CA ILE A 343 42.71 -12.88 4.10
C ILE A 343 42.97 -14.27 4.65
N THR A 344 44.25 -14.58 4.86
CA THR A 344 44.71 -15.82 5.50
C THR A 344 45.35 -15.53 6.85
N ALA A 345 45.68 -16.58 7.62
CA ALA A 345 46.37 -16.45 8.91
C ALA A 345 47.70 -15.66 8.82
N ASP A 346 48.39 -15.74 7.67
CA ASP A 346 49.65 -15.02 7.43
C ASP A 346 49.48 -13.50 7.32
N ASP A 347 48.27 -13.00 7.05
CA ASP A 347 47.99 -11.58 6.92
C ASP A 347 47.63 -10.91 8.26
N LEU A 348 47.48 -11.70 9.31
CA LEU A 348 47.16 -11.20 10.66
C LEU A 348 48.40 -10.57 11.30
N ALA A 349 48.18 -9.43 11.94
CA ALA A 349 49.18 -8.75 12.76
C ALA A 349 48.99 -9.11 14.24
N ASP A 350 50.00 -8.81 15.07
CA ASP A 350 49.90 -9.02 16.51
C ASP A 350 48.76 -8.16 17.10
N GLY A 351 47.79 -8.81 17.74
CA GLY A 351 46.65 -8.16 18.37
C GLY A 351 45.54 -9.13 18.77
N GLU A 352 44.48 -8.63 19.39
CA GLU A 352 43.32 -9.45 19.78
C GLU A 352 42.45 -9.73 18.55
N LEU A 353 42.26 -11.01 18.24
CA LEU A 353 41.34 -11.49 17.22
C LEU A 353 39.96 -11.67 17.84
N VAL A 354 38.97 -10.90 17.38
CA VAL A 354 37.61 -10.98 17.90
C VAL A 354 36.68 -11.50 16.81
N ALA A 355 36.25 -12.74 16.94
CA ALA A 355 35.16 -13.30 16.14
C ALA A 355 33.94 -13.48 17.05
N PRO A 356 32.96 -12.55 17.03
CA PRO A 356 31.77 -12.70 17.84
C PRO A 356 30.94 -13.88 17.33
N ALA A 357 30.33 -14.61 18.25
CA ALA A 357 29.30 -15.59 17.89
C ALA A 357 28.03 -14.87 17.39
N MET A 358 27.15 -15.62 16.71
CA MET A 358 25.84 -15.13 16.30
C MET A 358 25.10 -14.41 17.46
N PRO A 359 24.21 -13.44 17.16
CA PRO A 359 23.47 -12.70 18.18
C PRO A 359 22.80 -13.64 19.20
N THR A 360 22.68 -13.21 20.47
CA THR A 360 22.03 -14.02 21.50
C THR A 360 20.55 -14.27 21.16
N TYR A 361 19.94 -15.36 21.66
CA TYR A 361 18.53 -15.70 21.40
C TYR A 361 17.57 -14.52 21.59
N ARG A 362 17.83 -13.65 22.58
CA ARG A 362 16.99 -12.47 22.88
C ARG A 362 17.10 -11.34 21.85
N GLY A 363 18.22 -11.24 21.14
CA GLY A 363 18.48 -10.20 20.14
C GLY A 363 18.20 -10.62 18.70
N ARG A 364 17.89 -11.90 18.44
CA ARG A 364 17.51 -12.39 17.12
C ARG A 364 16.05 -12.07 16.84
N ILE A 365 15.80 -11.50 15.66
CA ILE A 365 14.46 -11.26 15.10
C ILE A 365 14.22 -12.24 13.96
N ASN A 366 12.98 -12.66 13.72
CA ASN A 366 12.62 -13.57 12.62
C ASN A 366 11.56 -13.01 11.67
N SER A 367 10.94 -11.89 12.05
CA SER A 367 9.89 -11.21 11.30
C SER A 367 10.13 -9.70 11.39
N ILE A 368 10.02 -9.00 10.26
CA ILE A 368 10.01 -7.54 10.22
C ILE A 368 8.72 -7.07 9.55
N VAL A 369 8.06 -6.10 10.18
CA VAL A 369 6.90 -5.42 9.63
C VAL A 369 7.35 -4.07 9.07
N PRO A 370 7.47 -3.89 7.74
CA PRO A 370 7.84 -2.61 7.17
C PRO A 370 6.65 -1.64 7.19
N LEU A 371 6.87 -0.43 7.71
CA LEU A 371 5.90 0.67 7.64
C LEU A 371 6.34 1.65 6.56
N TYR A 372 5.44 1.93 5.62
CA TYR A 372 5.67 2.84 4.49
C TYR A 372 4.52 3.85 4.38
N ARG A 373 4.67 4.87 3.53
CA ARG A 373 3.63 5.88 3.29
C ARG A 373 2.76 5.47 2.12
N SER A 374 1.48 5.19 2.36
CA SER A 374 0.57 4.80 1.28
C SER A 374 -0.29 5.98 0.81
N GLU A 375 -0.29 6.25 -0.49
CA GLU A 375 -1.16 7.26 -1.11
C GLU A 375 -2.64 6.96 -0.89
N GLN A 376 -3.03 5.68 -1.01
CA GLN A 376 -4.42 5.22 -0.81
C GLN A 376 -4.91 5.45 0.62
N ASN A 377 -3.98 5.49 1.58
CA ASN A 377 -4.26 5.73 2.99
C ASN A 377 -3.83 7.13 3.42
N LYS A 378 -4.09 8.15 2.58
CA LYS A 378 -3.88 9.57 2.92
C LYS A 378 -2.42 9.91 3.27
N TRP A 379 -1.48 9.21 2.65
CA TRP A 379 -0.04 9.35 2.89
C TRP A 379 0.38 9.10 4.36
N GLU A 380 -0.46 8.38 5.10
CA GLU A 380 -0.18 7.93 6.47
C GLU A 380 0.74 6.70 6.48
N PHE A 381 1.36 6.47 7.64
CA PHE A 381 2.19 5.29 7.85
C PHE A 381 1.32 4.06 7.99
N VAL A 382 1.55 3.10 7.11
CA VAL A 382 0.78 1.88 7.02
C VAL A 382 1.72 0.69 7.11
N GLN A 383 1.32 -0.30 7.90
CA GLN A 383 2.02 -1.57 8.01
C GLN A 383 1.76 -2.41 6.76
N SER A 384 2.83 -2.86 6.11
CA SER A 384 2.76 -3.95 5.12
C SER A 384 2.67 -5.30 5.85
N THR A 385 2.36 -6.36 5.11
CA THR A 385 2.54 -7.74 5.59
C THR A 385 3.96 -7.97 6.09
N ALA A 386 4.06 -8.68 7.22
CA ALA A 386 5.31 -9.06 7.83
C ALA A 386 6.15 -9.90 6.86
N VAL A 387 7.42 -9.52 6.69
CA VAL A 387 8.40 -10.35 5.98
C VAL A 387 8.96 -11.33 7.01
N THR A 388 8.57 -12.59 6.88
CA THR A 388 8.95 -13.67 7.79
C THR A 388 9.65 -14.76 7.01
N ASP A 389 10.77 -15.26 7.52
CA ASP A 389 11.44 -16.44 6.99
C ASP A 389 11.06 -17.69 7.80
N ALA A 390 10.48 -18.69 7.13
CA ALA A 390 9.98 -19.90 7.79
C ALA A 390 11.10 -20.75 8.42
N GLY A 391 12.31 -20.73 7.86
CA GLY A 391 13.47 -21.43 8.43
C GLY A 391 13.93 -20.76 9.73
N TYR A 392 13.89 -19.44 9.77
CA TYR A 392 14.21 -18.65 10.96
C TYR A 392 13.20 -18.81 12.11
N VAL A 393 11.91 -18.93 11.78
CA VAL A 393 10.87 -19.23 12.78
C VAL A 393 11.03 -20.65 13.33
N ALA A 394 11.30 -21.64 12.47
CA ALA A 394 11.49 -23.03 12.89
C ALA A 394 12.72 -23.21 13.80
N LEU A 395 13.80 -22.47 13.56
CA LEU A 395 15.01 -22.51 14.39
C LEU A 395 14.81 -21.88 15.78
N ASP A 396 14.03 -20.81 15.86
CA ASP A 396 13.86 -20.06 17.12
C ASP A 396 12.65 -20.54 17.94
N GLY A 397 11.67 -21.22 17.33
CA GLY A 397 10.50 -21.78 18.00
C GLY A 397 9.39 -20.79 18.40
N GLU A 398 9.62 -19.47 18.26
CA GLU A 398 8.66 -18.40 18.58
C GLU A 398 8.77 -17.23 17.59
N PRO A 399 7.66 -16.56 17.20
CA PRO A 399 7.71 -15.35 16.39
C PRO A 399 8.24 -14.16 17.21
N LYS A 400 9.23 -13.45 16.66
CA LYS A 400 9.88 -12.26 17.22
C LYS A 400 9.89 -11.17 16.16
N GLU A 401 8.94 -10.27 16.31
CA GLU A 401 8.62 -9.25 15.30
C GLU A 401 9.13 -7.87 15.73
N GLU A 402 9.65 -7.10 14.77
CA GLU A 402 10.02 -5.69 14.96
C GLU A 402 9.49 -4.83 13.80
N GLU A 403 9.08 -3.59 14.11
CA GLU A 403 8.57 -2.64 13.12
C GLU A 403 9.67 -1.78 12.49
N LEU A 404 9.82 -1.87 11.17
CA LEU A 404 10.73 -1.05 10.38
C LEU A 404 9.98 0.09 9.68
N LYS A 405 9.87 1.22 10.37
CA LYS A 405 9.49 2.50 9.76
C LYS A 405 10.47 2.99 8.69
N LEU A 406 9.98 3.14 7.45
CA LEU A 406 10.63 3.72 6.28
C LEU A 406 9.90 5.02 5.90
N GLU A 407 10.49 6.17 6.22
CA GLU A 407 9.80 7.46 6.15
C GLU A 407 9.67 8.04 4.73
N LEU A 408 10.52 7.58 3.81
CA LEU A 408 10.70 8.12 2.46
C LEU A 408 10.43 7.06 1.37
N VAL A 409 9.65 6.04 1.70
CA VAL A 409 9.25 4.98 0.76
C VAL A 409 7.73 5.00 0.63
N ALA A 410 7.25 5.07 -0.61
CA ALA A 410 5.82 5.05 -0.93
C ALA A 410 5.36 3.71 -1.55
N ASP A 411 6.27 2.97 -2.17
CA ASP A 411 5.97 1.66 -2.74
C ASP A 411 6.07 0.54 -1.69
N LYS A 412 5.05 -0.32 -1.67
CA LYS A 412 4.93 -1.46 -0.75
C LYS A 412 5.97 -2.54 -1.05
N ASP A 413 6.33 -2.72 -2.33
CA ASP A 413 7.26 -3.77 -2.74
C ASP A 413 8.70 -3.36 -2.39
N GLN A 414 9.09 -2.11 -2.67
CA GLN A 414 10.34 -1.53 -2.17
C GLN A 414 10.45 -1.65 -0.63
N ALA A 415 9.38 -1.37 0.11
CA ALA A 415 9.39 -1.46 1.57
C ALA A 415 9.60 -2.91 2.07
N ALA A 416 9.00 -3.90 1.41
CA ALA A 416 9.19 -5.31 1.71
C ALA A 416 10.62 -5.78 1.42
N GLN A 417 11.20 -5.38 0.28
CA GLN A 417 12.58 -5.72 -0.08
C GLN A 417 13.60 -5.17 0.93
N ILE A 418 13.45 -3.91 1.35
CA ILE A 418 14.33 -3.29 2.36
C ILE A 418 14.14 -3.95 3.72
N GLY A 419 12.90 -4.28 4.10
CA GLY A 419 12.60 -5.05 5.31
C GLY A 419 13.28 -6.42 5.32
N ALA A 420 13.28 -7.12 4.18
CA ALA A 420 13.95 -8.41 4.02
C ALA A 420 15.47 -8.30 4.18
N TYR A 421 16.08 -7.26 3.60
CA TYR A 421 17.52 -6.99 3.78
C TYR A 421 17.88 -6.75 5.26
N GLU A 422 17.11 -5.94 5.97
CA GLU A 422 17.35 -5.70 7.41
C GLU A 422 17.18 -6.99 8.23
N LEU A 423 16.19 -7.83 7.91
CA LEU A 423 15.95 -9.11 8.60
C LEU A 423 17.16 -10.04 8.49
N VAL A 424 17.68 -10.23 7.27
CA VAL A 424 18.83 -11.13 7.03
C VAL A 424 20.09 -10.55 7.65
N ASN A 425 20.37 -9.25 7.47
CA ASN A 425 21.56 -8.61 8.02
C ASN A 425 21.61 -8.67 9.56
N ARG A 426 20.45 -8.62 10.24
CA ARG A 426 20.37 -8.76 11.70
C ARG A 426 20.68 -10.17 12.21
N ARG A 427 20.71 -11.17 11.32
CA ARG A 427 21.08 -12.55 11.63
C ARG A 427 22.50 -12.91 11.21
N GLU A 428 23.11 -12.10 10.35
CA GLU A 428 24.50 -12.25 9.96
C GLU A 428 25.45 -11.99 11.15
N ILE A 429 26.62 -12.62 11.12
CA ILE A 429 27.64 -12.41 12.15
C ILE A 429 28.26 -11.04 11.89
N SER A 430 28.04 -10.13 12.83
CA SER A 430 28.51 -8.75 12.75
C SER A 430 29.58 -8.49 13.80
N GLY A 431 30.61 -7.72 13.42
CA GLY A 431 31.64 -7.25 14.34
C GLY A 431 32.90 -8.12 14.43
N ILE A 432 33.20 -8.92 13.41
CA ILE A 432 34.46 -9.68 13.32
C ILE A 432 35.61 -8.68 13.19
N THR A 433 36.46 -8.55 14.22
CA THR A 433 37.55 -7.57 14.25
C THR A 433 38.90 -8.28 14.13
N LEU A 434 39.62 -7.97 13.06
CA LEU A 434 40.91 -8.56 12.74
C LEU A 434 41.99 -7.46 12.64
N PRO A 435 43.04 -7.49 13.46
CA PRO A 435 44.25 -6.70 13.24
C PRO A 435 45.05 -7.32 12.10
N CYS A 436 45.27 -6.54 11.06
CA CYS A 436 45.88 -6.97 9.80
C CYS A 436 47.20 -6.24 9.54
N LYS A 437 48.09 -6.90 8.81
CA LYS A 437 49.35 -6.34 8.31
C LYS A 437 49.12 -5.20 7.30
N PRO A 438 50.12 -4.32 7.07
CA PRO A 438 50.00 -3.17 6.17
C PRO A 438 49.56 -3.48 4.74
N ARG A 439 49.69 -4.72 4.27
CA ARG A 439 49.21 -5.17 2.95
C ARG A 439 47.73 -4.80 2.75
N LEU A 440 46.93 -4.97 3.80
CA LEU A 440 45.47 -4.76 3.75
C LEU A 440 45.05 -3.29 3.98
N TRP A 441 46.00 -2.35 3.93
CA TRP A 441 45.74 -0.92 4.13
C TRP A 441 44.95 -0.29 2.96
N GLU A 442 45.07 -0.84 1.76
CA GLU A 442 44.45 -0.27 0.55
C GLU A 442 42.92 -0.38 0.52
N TYR A 443 42.37 -1.36 1.23
CA TYR A 443 40.93 -1.61 1.24
C TYR A 443 40.12 -0.50 1.92
N ARG A 444 38.91 -0.32 1.38
CA ARG A 444 37.97 0.74 1.77
C ARG A 444 36.75 0.17 2.48
N LEU A 445 35.98 1.06 3.08
CA LEU A 445 34.70 0.71 3.71
C LEU A 445 33.73 0.21 2.64
N GLY A 446 33.03 -0.89 2.94
CA GLY A 446 32.03 -1.49 2.06
C GLY A 446 32.56 -2.49 1.04
N GLU A 447 33.89 -2.65 0.91
CA GLU A 447 34.50 -3.69 0.08
C GLU A 447 34.38 -5.08 0.73
N CYS A 448 34.38 -6.14 -0.08
CA CYS A 448 34.20 -7.51 0.38
C CYS A 448 35.48 -8.32 0.19
N LEU A 449 35.87 -9.06 1.23
CA LEU A 449 37.03 -9.95 1.26
C LEU A 449 36.58 -11.36 1.67
N HIS A 450 37.31 -12.36 1.23
CA HIS A 450 37.14 -13.73 1.70
C HIS A 450 37.99 -13.94 2.96
N LEU A 451 37.36 -14.37 4.06
CA LEU A 451 38.04 -14.64 5.33
C LEU A 451 38.27 -16.15 5.42
N ASP A 452 39.51 -16.60 5.17
CA ASP A 452 39.95 -17.98 5.34
C ASP A 452 40.91 -18.06 6.53
N ILE A 453 40.33 -18.16 7.73
CA ILE A 453 41.07 -18.25 8.99
C ILE A 453 40.55 -19.47 9.75
N PRO A 454 41.13 -20.66 9.49
CA PRO A 454 40.71 -21.90 10.13
C PRO A 454 40.78 -21.85 11.66
N GLU A 455 41.74 -21.10 12.22
CA GLU A 455 41.94 -20.93 13.67
C GLU A 455 40.75 -20.25 14.37
N LEU A 456 40.00 -19.41 13.65
CA LEU A 456 38.79 -18.75 14.14
C LEU A 456 37.51 -19.44 13.64
N GLY A 457 37.62 -20.53 12.88
CA GLY A 457 36.50 -21.21 12.23
C GLY A 457 35.80 -20.35 11.17
N LEU A 458 36.52 -19.41 10.55
CA LEU A 458 35.99 -18.51 9.53
C LEU A 458 36.41 -19.01 8.14
N ASP A 459 35.42 -19.35 7.32
CA ASP A 459 35.53 -19.61 5.88
C ASP A 459 34.31 -18.98 5.19
N LEU A 460 34.30 -17.64 5.17
CA LEU A 460 33.10 -16.85 4.85
C LEU A 460 33.47 -15.58 4.07
N LEU A 461 32.51 -15.01 3.36
CA LEU A 461 32.65 -13.67 2.77
C LEU A 461 32.35 -12.61 3.85
N GLY A 462 33.19 -11.59 3.95
CA GLY A 462 33.04 -10.49 4.90
C GLY A 462 33.09 -9.13 4.20
N THR A 463 32.10 -8.27 4.46
CA THR A 463 32.10 -6.87 4.04
C THR A 463 32.75 -6.01 5.12
N ILE A 464 33.66 -5.12 4.75
CA ILE A 464 34.35 -4.19 5.66
C ILE A 464 33.37 -3.11 6.16
N VAL A 465 33.21 -3.01 7.47
CA VAL A 465 32.26 -2.12 8.18
C VAL A 465 32.95 -0.96 8.85
N ALA A 466 34.13 -1.23 9.40
CA ALA A 466 34.96 -0.23 10.06
C ALA A 466 36.42 -0.50 9.71
N VAL A 467 37.18 0.58 9.57
CA VAL A 467 38.62 0.54 9.30
C VAL A 467 39.28 1.50 10.27
N SER A 468 40.22 1.00 11.05
CA SER A 468 41.11 1.81 11.88
C SER A 468 42.54 1.61 11.42
N LYS A 469 43.25 2.71 11.19
CA LYS A 469 44.63 2.71 10.67
C LYS A 469 45.51 3.40 11.69
N ASP A 470 46.42 2.64 12.30
CA ASP A 470 47.44 3.21 13.19
C ASP A 470 48.76 3.34 12.44
N ILE A 471 49.17 4.59 12.23
CA ILE A 471 50.42 4.94 11.52
C ILE A 471 51.65 4.59 12.38
N GLY A 472 51.53 4.61 13.72
CA GLY A 472 52.65 4.37 14.63
C GLY A 472 53.05 2.90 14.72
N SER A 473 52.08 1.98 14.68
CA SER A 473 52.30 0.52 14.75
C SER A 473 52.29 -0.17 13.39
N ALA A 474 51.89 0.53 12.32
CA ALA A 474 51.67 -0.03 10.99
C ALA A 474 50.66 -1.20 10.98
N ILE A 475 49.70 -1.21 11.91
CA ILE A 475 48.62 -2.19 11.98
C ILE A 475 47.32 -1.56 11.47
N THR A 476 46.60 -2.30 10.62
CA THR A 476 45.26 -1.92 10.16
C THR A 476 44.23 -2.84 10.79
N THR A 477 43.36 -2.31 11.65
CA THR A 477 42.26 -3.08 12.23
C THR A 477 41.03 -2.99 11.32
N LEU A 478 40.61 -4.12 10.78
CA LEU A 478 39.42 -4.26 9.93
C LEU A 478 38.31 -4.93 10.73
N THR A 479 37.10 -4.35 10.66
CA THR A 479 35.89 -4.97 11.21
C THR A 479 34.98 -5.40 10.07
N PHE A 480 34.50 -6.65 10.11
CA PHE A 480 33.68 -7.27 9.08
C PHE A 480 32.28 -7.63 9.58
N ASP A 481 31.31 -7.53 8.66
CA ASP A 481 30.01 -8.18 8.73
C ASP A 481 30.02 -9.32 7.69
N THR A 482 29.55 -10.52 8.03
CA THR A 482 29.45 -11.61 7.05
C THR A 482 28.45 -11.26 5.96
N GLU A 483 28.72 -11.65 4.71
CA GLU A 483 27.90 -11.35 3.54
C GLU A 483 27.54 -12.64 2.80
N THR A 484 26.24 -12.93 2.62
CA THR A 484 25.82 -14.11 1.84
C THR A 484 25.12 -13.71 0.54
N ASN A 485 25.71 -14.02 -0.63
CA ASN A 485 25.14 -13.62 -1.93
C ASN A 485 23.71 -14.12 -2.21
N ALA A 486 23.30 -15.26 -1.62
CA ALA A 486 21.93 -15.77 -1.75
C ALA A 486 20.87 -14.82 -1.14
N LYS A 487 21.24 -13.95 -0.20
CA LYS A 487 20.31 -13.02 0.46
C LYS A 487 19.72 -11.99 -0.48
N HIS A 488 20.46 -11.58 -1.52
CA HIS A 488 19.98 -10.57 -2.46
C HIS A 488 18.81 -11.08 -3.30
N ALA A 489 18.87 -12.35 -3.73
CA ALA A 489 17.78 -12.99 -4.46
C ALA A 489 16.52 -13.14 -3.58
N PHE A 490 16.70 -13.54 -2.32
CA PHE A 490 15.60 -13.65 -1.37
C PHE A 490 14.96 -12.29 -1.07
N ALA A 491 15.77 -11.25 -0.82
CA ALA A 491 15.28 -9.92 -0.46
C ALA A 491 14.57 -9.23 -1.64
N LEU A 492 15.15 -9.27 -2.84
CA LEU A 492 14.55 -8.64 -4.04
C LEU A 492 13.31 -9.38 -4.54
N GLY A 493 13.14 -10.66 -4.19
CA GLY A 493 11.95 -11.45 -4.51
C GLY A 493 10.73 -11.20 -3.63
N GLN A 494 10.84 -10.39 -2.57
CA GLN A 494 9.72 -10.11 -1.67
C GLN A 494 8.75 -9.08 -2.25
N THR A 495 7.47 -9.27 -1.98
CA THR A 495 6.38 -8.36 -2.37
C THR A 495 5.53 -7.98 -1.17
N GLY A 496 5.15 -6.70 -1.06
CA GLY A 496 4.28 -6.21 -0.01
C GLY A 496 2.80 -6.31 -0.39
N THR A 497 1.93 -6.35 0.61
CA THR A 497 0.47 -6.20 0.41
C THR A 497 -0.01 -4.98 1.19
N ALA A 498 -0.77 -4.12 0.53
CA ALA A 498 -1.36 -2.95 1.16
C ALA A 498 -2.69 -3.34 1.86
N PRO A 499 -2.96 -2.85 3.08
CA PRO A 499 -4.28 -2.97 3.67
C PRO A 499 -5.30 -2.12 2.91
N PRO A 500 -6.59 -2.52 2.92
CA PRO A 500 -7.64 -1.83 2.17
C PRO A 500 -7.81 -0.38 2.66
N PRO A 501 -8.06 0.58 1.75
CA PRO A 501 -8.20 1.96 2.13
C PRO A 501 -9.49 2.22 2.90
N PRO A 502 -9.48 3.11 3.92
CA PRO A 502 -10.70 3.63 4.49
C PRO A 502 -11.38 4.52 3.45
N THR A 503 -12.55 4.12 2.96
CA THR A 503 -13.34 4.92 2.03
C THR A 503 -13.92 6.13 2.75
N LEU A 504 -13.56 7.33 2.30
CA LEU A 504 -14.27 8.56 2.67
C LEU A 504 -15.37 8.82 1.65
N THR A 505 -16.52 9.28 2.14
CA THR A 505 -17.59 9.86 1.32
C THR A 505 -17.06 11.12 0.62
N PRO A 506 -17.38 11.35 -0.67
CA PRO A 506 -17.00 12.56 -1.41
C PRO A 506 -17.38 13.88 -0.72
N HIS A 507 -16.73 14.98 -1.14
CA HIS A 507 -17.04 16.33 -0.64
C HIS A 507 -18.49 16.72 -0.93
N GLY A 508 -19.24 17.01 0.14
CA GLY A 508 -20.62 17.48 0.05
C GLY A 508 -21.64 16.45 0.54
N ASP A 509 -21.37 15.16 0.38
CA ASP A 509 -22.30 14.10 0.82
C ASP A 509 -22.46 14.08 2.35
N SER A 510 -21.40 14.39 3.10
CA SER A 510 -21.47 14.54 4.56
C SER A 510 -22.15 15.83 5.04
N ASP A 511 -22.20 16.86 4.18
CA ASP A 511 -22.90 18.11 4.49
C ASP A 511 -24.41 17.98 4.20
N ASP A 512 -24.79 17.17 3.20
CA ASP A 512 -26.19 16.81 2.96
C ASP A 512 -26.73 15.87 4.05
N VAL A 513 -25.88 15.11 4.77
CA VAL A 513 -26.28 14.33 5.96
C VAL A 513 -26.74 15.21 7.12
N ILE A 514 -26.30 16.48 7.22
CA ILE A 514 -26.83 17.40 8.24
C ILE A 514 -28.20 17.98 7.82
N TRP A 515 -28.64 17.79 6.56
CA TRP A 515 -29.95 18.26 6.07
C TRP A 515 -30.89 17.16 5.51
N ASN A 516 -30.50 15.88 5.43
CA ASN A 516 -31.39 14.82 4.92
C ASN A 516 -32.30 14.20 6.00
N ASN A 517 -32.83 15.00 6.92
CA ASN A 517 -33.80 14.52 7.91
C ASN A 517 -35.25 14.51 7.36
N ASP A 518 -35.42 14.79 6.06
CA ASP A 518 -36.72 14.86 5.40
C ASP A 518 -37.15 13.52 4.76
N GLY A 519 -36.25 12.51 4.75
CA GLY A 519 -36.52 11.16 4.24
C GLY A 519 -36.81 11.08 2.74
N ASN A 520 -36.40 12.08 1.97
CA ASN A 520 -36.72 12.21 0.54
C ASN A 520 -35.67 11.61 -0.39
N GLU A 521 -34.39 11.57 0.00
CA GLU A 521 -33.30 11.04 -0.83
C GLU A 521 -32.85 9.67 -0.31
N VAL A 522 -32.71 8.70 -1.24
CA VAL A 522 -32.28 7.32 -0.97
C VAL A 522 -31.19 6.92 -1.94
N ASP A 523 -30.27 6.09 -1.48
CA ASP A 523 -29.22 5.54 -2.33
C ASP A 523 -29.79 4.64 -3.45
N ASN A 524 -28.99 4.47 -4.51
CA ASN A 524 -29.35 3.55 -5.60
C ASN A 524 -29.15 2.09 -5.18
N PRO A 525 -30.04 1.16 -5.60
CA PRO A 525 -29.87 -0.27 -5.34
C PRO A 525 -28.56 -0.79 -5.92
N VAL A 526 -27.82 -1.59 -5.14
CA VAL A 526 -26.57 -2.23 -5.58
C VAL A 526 -26.76 -3.74 -5.81
N PRO A 527 -26.03 -4.35 -6.77
CA PRO A 527 -26.19 -5.78 -7.08
C PRO A 527 -25.96 -6.73 -5.89
N ALA A 528 -25.08 -6.38 -4.96
CA ALA A 528 -24.72 -7.22 -3.83
C ALA A 528 -25.83 -7.36 -2.78
N GLU A 529 -26.82 -6.46 -2.77
CA GLU A 529 -27.96 -6.48 -1.84
C GLU A 529 -29.04 -7.50 -2.24
N TRP A 530 -29.03 -7.98 -3.49
CA TRP A 530 -30.13 -8.75 -4.06
C TRP A 530 -29.69 -10.12 -4.55
N THR A 531 -30.29 -11.15 -3.96
CA THR A 531 -30.21 -12.51 -4.44
C THR A 531 -31.42 -12.80 -5.33
N VAL A 532 -31.16 -13.21 -6.57
CA VAL A 532 -32.19 -13.51 -7.57
C VAL A 532 -32.16 -14.99 -7.91
N THR A 533 -33.29 -15.67 -7.75
CA THR A 533 -33.42 -17.10 -8.02
C THR A 533 -34.51 -17.35 -9.08
N THR A 534 -34.16 -18.06 -10.14
CA THR A 534 -35.12 -18.53 -11.16
C THR A 534 -35.70 -19.89 -10.77
N LYS A 535 -37.00 -20.09 -10.91
CA LYS A 535 -37.67 -21.39 -10.71
C LYS A 535 -38.49 -21.78 -11.93
N LEU A 536 -38.59 -23.09 -12.16
CA LEU A 536 -39.44 -23.73 -13.15
C LEU A 536 -40.27 -24.80 -12.45
N ALA A 537 -41.59 -24.75 -12.58
CA ALA A 537 -42.48 -25.74 -12.00
C ALA A 537 -43.72 -25.97 -12.87
N PHE A 538 -44.32 -27.16 -12.76
CA PHE A 538 -45.65 -27.41 -13.29
C PHE A 538 -46.70 -26.90 -12.30
N ASP A 539 -47.71 -26.20 -12.79
CA ASP A 539 -48.91 -25.92 -12.00
C ASP A 539 -49.81 -27.17 -11.88
N SER A 540 -50.87 -27.07 -11.08
CA SER A 540 -51.82 -28.17 -10.84
C SER A 540 -52.57 -28.63 -12.11
N THR A 541 -52.45 -27.90 -13.21
CA THR A 541 -53.03 -28.23 -14.51
C THR A 541 -52.02 -28.88 -15.48
N GLY A 542 -50.76 -29.03 -15.05
CA GLY A 542 -49.69 -29.61 -15.87
C GLY A 542 -49.02 -28.61 -16.82
N THR A 543 -49.30 -27.31 -16.68
CA THR A 543 -48.68 -26.26 -17.50
C THR A 543 -47.36 -25.81 -16.88
N LEU A 544 -46.31 -25.67 -17.69
CA LEU A 544 -45.02 -25.17 -17.25
C LEU A 544 -45.11 -23.67 -16.93
N ARG A 545 -44.66 -23.25 -15.74
CA ARG A 545 -44.61 -21.86 -15.29
C ARG A 545 -43.18 -21.52 -14.89
N ALA A 546 -42.68 -20.38 -15.35
CA ALA A 546 -41.43 -19.80 -14.86
C ALA A 546 -41.72 -18.70 -13.81
N SER A 547 -40.87 -18.61 -12.80
CA SER A 547 -40.88 -17.52 -11.82
C SER A 547 -39.48 -17.02 -11.50
N ILE A 548 -39.39 -15.74 -11.13
CA ILE A 548 -38.16 -15.11 -10.61
C ILE A 548 -38.45 -14.61 -9.21
N ALA A 549 -37.72 -15.11 -8.23
CA ALA A 549 -37.79 -14.71 -6.84
C ALA A 549 -36.63 -13.77 -6.48
N PHE A 550 -36.94 -12.74 -5.71
CA PHE A 550 -36.04 -11.72 -5.19
C PHE A 550 -35.98 -11.89 -3.67
N ASP A 551 -34.77 -11.93 -3.12
CA ASP A 551 -34.52 -11.90 -1.68
C ASP A 551 -33.36 -10.93 -1.42
N GLY A 552 -33.58 -9.90 -0.62
CA GLY A 552 -32.57 -8.87 -0.36
C GLY A 552 -32.98 -7.88 0.72
N GLU A 553 -32.01 -7.08 1.15
CA GLU A 553 -32.19 -6.02 2.15
C GLU A 553 -31.47 -4.75 1.68
N PRO A 554 -32.17 -3.60 1.57
CA PRO A 554 -31.52 -2.33 1.24
C PRO A 554 -30.51 -1.92 2.33
N GLY A 555 -29.30 -1.50 1.94
CA GLY A 555 -28.27 -1.04 2.88
C GLY A 555 -28.58 0.33 3.50
N ASP A 556 -29.40 1.15 2.84
CA ASP A 556 -29.84 2.46 3.32
C ASP A 556 -31.13 2.34 4.16
N GLN A 557 -31.06 2.84 5.40
CA GLN A 557 -32.17 2.82 6.36
C GLN A 557 -33.33 3.74 5.97
N ASN A 558 -33.12 4.66 5.04
CA ASN A 558 -34.15 5.62 4.59
C ASN A 558 -35.07 5.05 3.51
N VAL A 559 -34.78 3.86 2.98
CA VAL A 559 -35.60 3.20 1.97
C VAL A 559 -36.92 2.74 2.58
N ALA A 560 -38.03 3.28 2.09
CA ALA A 560 -39.38 2.96 2.56
C ALA A 560 -40.11 1.98 1.64
N ALA A 561 -39.81 2.03 0.34
CA ALA A 561 -40.41 1.16 -0.66
C ALA A 561 -39.42 0.71 -1.74
N VAL A 562 -39.59 -0.53 -2.19
CA VAL A 562 -38.81 -1.16 -3.27
C VAL A 562 -39.76 -1.51 -4.41
N THR A 563 -39.45 -1.03 -5.62
CA THR A 563 -40.21 -1.33 -6.84
C THR A 563 -39.45 -2.34 -7.69
N PHE A 564 -40.11 -3.47 -8.01
CA PHE A 564 -39.58 -4.53 -8.87
C PHE A 564 -40.21 -4.44 -10.26
N ASP A 565 -39.37 -4.25 -11.26
CA ASP A 565 -39.72 -4.21 -12.68
C ASP A 565 -39.13 -5.43 -13.41
N TYR A 566 -39.72 -5.82 -14.54
CA TYR A 566 -39.16 -6.82 -15.44
C TYR A 566 -39.46 -6.49 -16.91
N ARG A 567 -38.64 -7.01 -17.82
CA ARG A 567 -38.88 -6.96 -19.26
C ARG A 567 -38.27 -8.18 -19.96
N ALA A 568 -38.83 -8.57 -21.09
CA ALA A 568 -38.18 -9.54 -21.97
C ALA A 568 -36.92 -8.90 -22.60
N VAL A 569 -35.87 -9.68 -22.80
CA VAL A 569 -34.64 -9.21 -23.47
C VAL A 569 -34.99 -8.69 -24.87
N GLY A 570 -34.60 -7.45 -25.16
CA GLY A 570 -34.92 -6.75 -26.42
C GLY A 570 -36.19 -5.89 -26.39
N ALA A 571 -36.99 -5.94 -25.32
CA ALA A 571 -38.12 -5.03 -25.14
C ALA A 571 -37.64 -3.65 -24.65
N THR A 572 -38.27 -2.57 -25.15
CA THR A 572 -37.97 -1.20 -24.71
C THR A 572 -38.76 -0.77 -23.48
N ALA A 573 -39.95 -1.34 -23.28
CA ALA A 573 -40.82 -1.04 -22.14
C ALA A 573 -40.55 -1.97 -20.94
N TRP A 574 -40.58 -1.39 -19.74
CA TRP A 574 -40.49 -2.11 -18.47
C TRP A 574 -41.89 -2.32 -17.89
N THR A 575 -42.15 -3.52 -17.36
CA THR A 575 -43.39 -3.85 -16.67
C THR A 575 -43.14 -3.89 -15.17
N THR A 576 -43.86 -3.07 -14.40
CA THR A 576 -43.79 -3.12 -12.93
C THR A 576 -44.55 -4.32 -12.41
N SER A 577 -43.85 -5.20 -11.67
CA SER A 577 -44.49 -6.35 -11.03
C SER A 577 -45.12 -5.97 -9.69
N ALA A 578 -44.37 -5.28 -8.83
CA ALA A 578 -44.87 -4.83 -7.53
C ALA A 578 -44.02 -3.69 -6.98
N THR A 579 -44.66 -2.86 -6.14
CA THR A 579 -43.98 -1.97 -5.20
C THR A 579 -44.29 -2.47 -3.80
N VAL A 580 -43.25 -2.82 -3.05
CA VAL A 580 -43.35 -3.46 -1.73
C VAL A 580 -42.72 -2.53 -0.70
N ALA A 581 -43.28 -2.48 0.51
CA ALA A 581 -42.62 -1.77 1.61
C ALA A 581 -41.28 -2.44 1.92
N ALA A 582 -40.25 -1.66 2.18
CA ALA A 582 -38.95 -2.18 2.58
C ALA A 582 -39.09 -2.89 3.94
N GLN A 583 -38.76 -4.17 3.96
CA GLN A 583 -38.77 -5.04 5.14
C GLN A 583 -37.45 -5.83 5.21
N SER A 584 -37.09 -6.35 6.37
CA SER A 584 -35.89 -7.18 6.56
C SER A 584 -36.30 -8.65 6.78
N PRO A 585 -36.13 -9.56 5.80
CA PRO A 585 -35.75 -9.35 4.40
C PRO A 585 -36.94 -8.95 3.50
N THR A 586 -36.67 -8.21 2.41
CA THR A 586 -37.68 -7.89 1.39
C THR A 586 -37.73 -9.03 0.38
N ARG A 587 -38.92 -9.61 0.20
CA ARG A 587 -39.14 -10.75 -0.69
C ARG A 587 -40.25 -10.44 -1.69
N HIS A 588 -40.00 -10.78 -2.94
CA HIS A 588 -41.00 -10.70 -4.00
C HIS A 588 -40.79 -11.83 -5.01
N GLU A 589 -41.86 -12.35 -5.61
CA GLU A 589 -41.78 -13.38 -6.65
C GLU A 589 -42.65 -12.99 -7.83
N ILE A 590 -42.04 -12.90 -9.01
CA ILE A 590 -42.74 -12.66 -10.27
C ILE A 590 -43.19 -14.00 -10.82
N LEU A 591 -44.49 -14.17 -11.00
CA LEU A 591 -45.12 -15.41 -11.46
C LEU A 591 -45.60 -15.28 -12.91
N GLY A 592 -45.70 -16.43 -13.60
CA GLY A 592 -46.34 -16.51 -14.91
C GLY A 592 -45.47 -16.02 -16.07
N LEU A 593 -44.15 -16.07 -15.92
CA LEU A 593 -43.20 -15.75 -16.99
C LEU A 593 -43.18 -16.87 -18.04
N ASP A 594 -42.88 -16.50 -19.27
CA ASP A 594 -42.71 -17.43 -20.38
C ASP A 594 -41.39 -18.20 -20.17
N PRO A 595 -41.43 -19.55 -20.03
CA PRO A 595 -40.23 -20.35 -19.81
C PRO A 595 -39.26 -20.32 -21.00
N ASP A 596 -39.70 -19.97 -22.21
CA ASP A 596 -38.85 -19.96 -23.41
C ASP A 596 -38.25 -18.57 -23.69
N ALA A 597 -38.60 -17.55 -22.89
CA ALA A 597 -38.09 -16.20 -23.02
C ALA A 597 -37.02 -15.87 -21.96
N ALA A 598 -36.06 -15.02 -22.35
CA ALA A 598 -35.09 -14.44 -21.43
C ALA A 598 -35.60 -13.11 -20.87
N TYR A 599 -35.37 -12.85 -19.58
CA TYR A 599 -35.83 -11.65 -18.90
C TYR A 599 -34.70 -10.87 -18.24
N GLU A 600 -34.81 -9.54 -18.28
CA GLU A 600 -34.06 -8.61 -17.45
C GLU A 600 -34.98 -8.08 -16.34
N ILE A 601 -34.41 -7.88 -15.16
CA ILE A 601 -35.13 -7.37 -13.99
C ILE A 601 -34.59 -6.00 -13.60
N GLY A 602 -35.46 -5.17 -13.04
CA GLY A 602 -35.19 -3.80 -12.62
C GLY A 602 -35.56 -3.63 -11.15
N ILE A 603 -34.69 -3.00 -10.36
CA ILE A 603 -34.96 -2.67 -8.95
C ILE A 603 -34.78 -1.16 -8.76
N ARG A 604 -35.71 -0.52 -8.04
CA ARG A 604 -35.70 0.91 -7.70
C ARG A 604 -36.13 1.13 -6.24
N TYR A 605 -35.56 2.14 -5.59
CA TYR A 605 -35.86 2.52 -4.21
C TYR A 605 -36.62 3.84 -4.16
N ARG A 606 -37.42 4.03 -3.10
CA ARG A 606 -38.06 5.31 -2.77
C ARG A 606 -38.00 5.55 -1.25
N GLY A 607 -37.73 6.79 -0.86
CA GLY A 607 -37.76 7.26 0.53
C GLY A 607 -39.17 7.39 1.11
N SER A 608 -39.26 7.72 2.41
CA SER A 608 -40.53 7.87 3.15
C SER A 608 -41.15 9.26 3.04
N GLY A 609 -40.39 10.26 2.58
CA GLY A 609 -40.84 11.64 2.52
C GLY A 609 -41.87 11.91 1.41
N ALA A 610 -42.75 12.88 1.65
CA ALA A 610 -43.91 13.18 0.79
C ALA A 610 -43.54 13.68 -0.63
N GLY A 611 -42.26 13.95 -0.89
CA GLY A 611 -41.71 14.34 -2.19
C GLY A 611 -40.58 13.43 -2.68
N ALA A 612 -40.45 12.22 -2.13
CA ALA A 612 -39.39 11.28 -2.51
C ALA A 612 -39.56 10.78 -3.95
N ASP A 613 -38.59 11.09 -4.81
CA ASP A 613 -38.49 10.54 -6.16
C ASP A 613 -37.99 9.09 -6.12
N GLU A 614 -38.24 8.32 -7.19
CA GLU A 614 -37.64 6.99 -7.32
C GLU A 614 -36.19 7.09 -7.75
N SER A 615 -35.34 6.26 -7.14
CA SER A 615 -33.94 6.13 -7.50
C SER A 615 -33.76 5.55 -8.90
N SER A 616 -32.53 5.62 -9.41
CA SER A 616 -32.20 5.04 -10.71
C SER A 616 -32.37 3.52 -10.70
N ARG A 617 -32.78 2.95 -11.84
CA ARG A 617 -33.07 1.51 -11.96
C ARG A 617 -31.78 0.71 -12.04
N LEU A 618 -31.55 -0.17 -11.06
CA LEU A 618 -30.58 -1.26 -11.17
C LEU A 618 -31.13 -2.33 -12.10
N VAL A 619 -30.36 -2.70 -13.13
CA VAL A 619 -30.73 -3.75 -14.09
C VAL A 619 -29.87 -5.00 -13.85
N LEU A 620 -30.51 -6.15 -13.65
CA LEU A 620 -29.86 -7.46 -13.50
C LEU A 620 -30.38 -8.45 -14.55
N GLY A 621 -29.57 -9.46 -14.84
CA GLY A 621 -29.83 -10.47 -15.87
C GLY A 621 -28.87 -10.37 -17.07
N PRO A 622 -29.19 -11.03 -18.21
CA PRO A 622 -30.43 -11.74 -18.49
C PRO A 622 -30.55 -13.07 -17.73
N TYR A 623 -31.78 -13.40 -17.32
CA TYR A 623 -32.13 -14.70 -16.72
C TYR A 623 -32.87 -15.55 -17.75
N THR A 624 -32.41 -16.80 -17.92
CA THR A 624 -33.00 -17.80 -18.81
C THR A 624 -33.52 -18.98 -18.01
N PHE A 625 -34.64 -19.54 -18.43
CA PHE A 625 -35.20 -20.75 -17.81
C PHE A 625 -34.88 -21.95 -18.70
N ASN A 626 -34.29 -23.01 -18.14
CA ASN A 626 -33.98 -24.23 -18.88
C ASN A 626 -34.90 -25.37 -18.44
N SER A 627 -35.83 -25.76 -19.31
CA SER A 627 -36.76 -26.88 -19.09
C SER A 627 -36.13 -28.25 -19.34
N ALA A 628 -34.91 -28.32 -19.93
CA ALA A 628 -34.27 -29.57 -20.33
C ALA A 628 -33.89 -30.47 -19.15
N SER A 629 -33.77 -29.94 -17.93
CA SER A 629 -33.48 -30.70 -16.71
C SER A 629 -34.72 -31.15 -15.94
N LEU A 630 -35.93 -30.77 -16.37
CA LEU A 630 -37.16 -31.04 -15.63
C LEU A 630 -37.79 -32.36 -16.08
N ALA A 631 -38.06 -33.26 -15.12
CA ALA A 631 -38.82 -34.47 -15.38
C ALA A 631 -40.29 -34.13 -15.72
N PRO A 632 -40.97 -34.88 -16.61
CA PRO A 632 -42.40 -34.72 -16.81
C PRO A 632 -43.18 -35.26 -15.60
N ALA A 633 -44.49 -34.99 -15.53
CA ALA A 633 -45.34 -35.66 -14.54
C ALA A 633 -45.32 -37.19 -14.75
N PRO A 634 -45.53 -38.01 -13.71
CA PRO A 634 -45.65 -39.46 -13.86
C PRO A 634 -46.85 -39.87 -14.73
N ALA A 635 -46.76 -41.02 -15.39
CA ALA A 635 -47.91 -41.61 -16.07
C ALA A 635 -49.01 -41.95 -15.05
N THR A 636 -50.26 -42.01 -15.48
CA THR A 636 -51.40 -42.31 -14.58
C THR A 636 -52.22 -43.48 -15.11
N LEU A 637 -53.16 -43.98 -14.30
CA LEU A 637 -54.10 -45.05 -14.70
C LEU A 637 -53.40 -46.33 -15.22
N LEU A 638 -52.27 -46.72 -14.61
CA LEU A 638 -51.61 -47.96 -14.96
C LEU A 638 -52.47 -49.17 -14.58
N THR A 639 -52.79 -50.01 -15.55
CA THR A 639 -53.49 -51.28 -15.39
C THR A 639 -52.67 -52.40 -16.01
N ALA A 640 -52.73 -53.58 -15.41
CA ALA A 640 -52.16 -54.81 -15.97
C ALA A 640 -53.19 -55.92 -15.82
N THR A 641 -53.47 -56.66 -16.90
CA THR A 641 -54.44 -57.76 -16.91
C THR A 641 -53.80 -58.98 -17.57
N GLY A 642 -53.70 -60.08 -16.84
CA GLY A 642 -53.14 -61.32 -17.36
C GLY A 642 -54.16 -62.11 -18.18
N GLY A 643 -53.69 -62.73 -19.26
CA GLY A 643 -54.42 -63.69 -20.09
C GLY A 643 -53.62 -65.00 -20.23
N THR A 644 -53.92 -65.79 -21.25
CA THR A 644 -53.14 -67.00 -21.56
C THR A 644 -51.92 -66.64 -22.39
N GLY A 645 -50.72 -66.91 -21.86
CA GLY A 645 -49.44 -66.60 -22.53
C GLY A 645 -49.14 -65.11 -22.77
N SER A 646 -49.92 -64.19 -22.22
CA SER A 646 -49.70 -62.74 -22.36
C SER A 646 -50.33 -61.91 -21.23
N ALA A 647 -49.85 -60.68 -21.04
CA ALA A 647 -50.48 -59.67 -20.19
C ALA A 647 -50.75 -58.40 -21.03
N ALA A 648 -51.93 -57.79 -20.85
CA ALA A 648 -52.26 -56.50 -21.44
C ALA A 648 -52.01 -55.39 -20.41
N ILE A 649 -51.18 -54.42 -20.75
CA ILE A 649 -50.80 -53.28 -19.91
C ILE A 649 -51.34 -52.01 -20.54
N GLY A 650 -52.11 -51.24 -19.79
CA GLY A 650 -52.63 -49.94 -20.21
C GLY A 650 -52.20 -48.82 -19.27
N TRP A 651 -51.98 -47.62 -19.78
CA TRP A 651 -51.73 -46.42 -18.96
C TRP A 651 -52.16 -45.16 -19.71
N ARG A 652 -52.19 -44.04 -19.00
CA ARG A 652 -52.36 -42.71 -19.58
C ARG A 652 -51.06 -41.94 -19.50
N ASN A 653 -50.60 -41.44 -20.64
CA ASN A 653 -49.43 -40.56 -20.72
C ASN A 653 -49.65 -39.28 -19.90
N PRO A 654 -48.58 -38.65 -19.40
CA PRO A 654 -48.65 -37.33 -18.77
C PRO A 654 -49.25 -36.27 -19.71
N VAL A 655 -49.83 -35.23 -19.12
CA VAL A 655 -50.28 -34.03 -19.86
C VAL A 655 -49.25 -32.90 -19.84
N SER A 656 -48.13 -33.09 -19.14
CA SER A 656 -47.02 -32.13 -19.08
C SER A 656 -46.44 -31.90 -20.47
N SER A 657 -46.31 -30.64 -20.88
CA SER A 657 -45.82 -30.26 -22.22
C SER A 657 -44.41 -30.75 -22.55
N ASN A 658 -43.58 -31.04 -21.54
CA ASN A 658 -42.24 -31.60 -21.72
C ASN A 658 -42.20 -33.13 -21.86
N PHE A 659 -43.35 -33.81 -21.93
CA PHE A 659 -43.42 -35.26 -22.10
C PHE A 659 -42.97 -35.67 -23.50
N GLY A 660 -41.98 -36.57 -23.58
CA GLY A 660 -41.51 -37.13 -24.84
C GLY A 660 -41.96 -38.57 -25.07
N HIS A 661 -41.70 -39.46 -24.11
CA HIS A 661 -42.00 -40.89 -24.27
C HIS A 661 -42.17 -41.62 -22.94
N CYS A 662 -42.82 -42.78 -22.97
CA CYS A 662 -42.87 -43.73 -21.85
C CYS A 662 -41.95 -44.92 -22.11
N ARG A 663 -41.49 -45.56 -21.03
CA ARG A 663 -40.86 -46.88 -21.04
C ARG A 663 -41.57 -47.79 -20.05
N LEU A 664 -41.76 -49.04 -20.44
CA LEU A 664 -42.45 -50.07 -19.69
C LEU A 664 -41.42 -51.05 -19.11
N TYR A 665 -41.58 -51.35 -17.83
CA TYR A 665 -40.69 -52.22 -17.07
C TYR A 665 -41.49 -53.38 -16.46
N ARG A 666 -40.84 -54.55 -16.36
CA ARG A 666 -41.38 -55.77 -15.78
C ARG A 666 -40.43 -56.35 -14.74
N GLY A 667 -40.97 -56.77 -13.61
CA GLY A 667 -40.26 -57.52 -12.57
C GLY A 667 -41.12 -58.64 -11.98
N THR A 668 -40.53 -59.44 -11.10
CA THR A 668 -41.21 -60.50 -10.34
C THR A 668 -41.43 -60.12 -8.87
N THR A 669 -40.75 -59.07 -8.39
CA THR A 669 -40.88 -58.47 -7.04
C THR A 669 -41.65 -57.15 -7.11
N THR A 670 -41.94 -56.53 -5.97
CA THR A 670 -42.52 -55.17 -5.88
C THR A 670 -41.50 -54.05 -5.98
N VAL A 671 -40.23 -54.36 -6.23
CA VAL A 671 -39.13 -53.39 -6.21
C VAL A 671 -38.81 -52.97 -7.64
N PHE A 672 -38.93 -51.67 -7.94
CA PHE A 672 -38.68 -51.16 -9.29
C PHE A 672 -37.22 -51.32 -9.75
N ALA A 673 -36.26 -51.28 -8.82
CA ALA A 673 -34.84 -51.45 -9.13
C ALA A 673 -34.51 -52.85 -9.70
N ASP A 674 -35.34 -53.85 -9.41
CA ASP A 674 -35.18 -55.23 -9.92
C ASP A 674 -35.89 -55.43 -11.27
N ALA A 675 -36.64 -54.43 -11.75
CA ALA A 675 -37.43 -54.53 -12.96
C ALA A 675 -36.59 -54.28 -14.22
N THR A 676 -36.83 -55.09 -15.24
CA THR A 676 -36.19 -54.99 -16.56
C THR A 676 -37.07 -54.20 -17.52
N GLU A 677 -36.48 -53.35 -18.36
CA GLU A 677 -37.21 -52.66 -19.43
C GLU A 677 -37.69 -53.68 -20.48
N ILE A 678 -38.98 -53.65 -20.82
CA ILE A 678 -39.59 -54.58 -21.78
C ILE A 678 -40.09 -53.89 -23.05
N ALA A 679 -40.40 -52.60 -22.99
CA ALA A 679 -40.79 -51.81 -24.16
C ALA A 679 -40.48 -50.33 -23.97
N GLY A 680 -39.90 -49.69 -24.98
CA GLY A 680 -39.48 -48.29 -24.93
C GLY A 680 -38.49 -47.95 -26.05
N PRO A 681 -38.40 -46.69 -26.50
CA PRO A 681 -39.24 -45.55 -26.16
C PRO A 681 -40.61 -45.62 -26.85
N LEU A 682 -41.68 -45.56 -26.06
CA LEU A 682 -43.07 -45.54 -26.53
C LEU A 682 -43.55 -44.09 -26.62
N VAL A 683 -43.52 -43.55 -27.83
CA VAL A 683 -43.96 -42.18 -28.12
C VAL A 683 -45.48 -42.16 -28.27
N GLY A 684 -46.13 -41.18 -27.64
CA GLY A 684 -47.57 -40.95 -27.74
C GLY A 684 -47.92 -39.50 -27.41
N GLY A 685 -49.13 -39.08 -27.72
CA GLY A 685 -49.60 -37.73 -27.42
C GLY A 685 -49.78 -37.48 -25.92
N LEU A 686 -49.84 -36.19 -25.56
CA LEU A 686 -50.15 -35.72 -24.22
C LEU A 686 -51.50 -36.27 -23.76
N GLY A 687 -51.54 -36.90 -22.59
CA GLY A 687 -52.76 -37.50 -22.04
C GLY A 687 -53.32 -38.70 -22.83
N GLN A 688 -52.63 -39.18 -23.88
CA GLN A 688 -53.07 -40.33 -24.66
C GLN A 688 -53.08 -41.59 -23.79
N VAL A 689 -54.11 -42.43 -23.97
CA VAL A 689 -54.14 -43.77 -23.39
C VAL A 689 -53.30 -44.69 -24.28
N MET A 690 -52.28 -45.29 -23.71
CA MET A 690 -51.37 -46.23 -24.35
C MET A 690 -51.68 -47.63 -23.86
N ALA A 691 -51.44 -48.62 -24.72
CA ALA A 691 -51.54 -50.02 -24.35
C ALA A 691 -50.45 -50.84 -25.03
N VAL A 692 -49.89 -51.81 -24.32
CA VAL A 692 -48.90 -52.78 -24.81
C VAL A 692 -49.29 -54.17 -24.32
N THR A 693 -49.17 -55.15 -25.20
CA THR A 693 -49.30 -56.56 -24.85
C THR A 693 -47.91 -57.16 -24.67
N ASP A 694 -47.64 -57.69 -23.48
CA ASP A 694 -46.41 -58.42 -23.17
C ASP A 694 -46.65 -59.93 -23.26
N THR A 695 -45.90 -60.63 -24.11
CA THR A 695 -46.01 -62.08 -24.27
C THR A 695 -45.01 -62.77 -23.36
N VAL A 696 -45.51 -63.48 -22.34
CA VAL A 696 -44.70 -64.09 -21.28
C VAL A 696 -45.24 -65.45 -20.88
N ALA A 697 -44.36 -66.30 -20.35
CA ALA A 697 -44.76 -67.58 -19.78
C ALA A 697 -45.65 -67.41 -18.55
N ALA A 698 -46.40 -68.46 -18.20
CA ALA A 698 -47.27 -68.48 -17.02
C ALA A 698 -46.50 -68.08 -15.74
N GLY A 699 -47.08 -67.17 -14.96
CA GLY A 699 -46.43 -66.59 -13.79
C GLY A 699 -47.03 -65.26 -13.33
N SER A 700 -46.58 -64.79 -12.16
CA SER A 700 -47.00 -63.50 -11.59
C SER A 700 -45.95 -62.43 -11.88
N TYR A 701 -46.36 -61.35 -12.55
CA TYR A 701 -45.48 -60.25 -12.95
C TYR A 701 -45.96 -58.91 -12.39
N ARG A 702 -45.00 -58.00 -12.14
CA ARG A 702 -45.23 -56.61 -11.74
C ARG A 702 -44.77 -55.68 -12.85
N TYR A 703 -45.61 -54.72 -13.20
CA TYR A 703 -45.36 -53.77 -14.28
C TYR A 703 -45.26 -52.35 -13.74
N TRP A 704 -44.34 -51.58 -14.32
CA TRP A 704 -44.21 -50.15 -14.09
C TRP A 704 -44.09 -49.41 -15.41
N VAL A 705 -44.65 -48.20 -15.45
CA VAL A 705 -44.43 -47.28 -16.55
C VAL A 705 -43.69 -46.06 -16.03
N ARG A 706 -42.64 -45.65 -16.74
CA ARG A 706 -41.87 -44.45 -16.43
C ARG A 706 -41.93 -43.50 -17.61
N ALA A 707 -42.38 -42.27 -17.38
CA ALA A 707 -42.37 -41.21 -18.37
C ALA A 707 -41.01 -40.51 -18.41
N PHE A 708 -40.61 -40.04 -19.58
CA PHE A 708 -39.36 -39.33 -19.84
C PHE A 708 -39.65 -38.06 -20.64
N SER A 709 -38.87 -37.00 -20.39
CA SER A 709 -38.90 -35.82 -21.24
C SER A 709 -38.21 -36.08 -22.59
N ASP A 710 -38.36 -35.15 -23.54
CA ASP A 710 -37.61 -35.19 -24.81
C ASP A 710 -36.09 -35.16 -24.61
N ALA A 711 -35.63 -34.54 -23.51
CA ALA A 711 -34.23 -34.53 -23.09
C ALA A 711 -33.80 -35.80 -22.32
N GLY A 712 -34.70 -36.78 -22.14
CA GLY A 712 -34.40 -38.05 -21.47
C GLY A 712 -34.40 -37.99 -19.94
N VAL A 713 -34.97 -36.94 -19.33
CA VAL A 713 -35.07 -36.84 -17.86
C VAL A 713 -36.23 -37.70 -17.36
N PRO A 714 -35.99 -38.66 -16.46
CA PRO A 714 -37.03 -39.59 -16.01
C PRO A 714 -37.94 -39.02 -14.92
N ALA A 715 -39.24 -39.24 -15.04
CA ALA A 715 -40.21 -39.06 -13.96
C ALA A 715 -40.10 -40.17 -12.89
N ALA A 716 -40.88 -40.04 -11.82
CA ALA A 716 -41.14 -41.17 -10.92
C ALA A 716 -41.86 -42.29 -11.69
N ALA A 717 -41.52 -43.55 -11.38
CA ALA A 717 -42.16 -44.70 -11.99
C ALA A 717 -43.57 -44.91 -11.41
N THR A 718 -44.55 -45.14 -12.27
CA THR A 718 -45.93 -45.48 -11.90
C THR A 718 -46.06 -46.99 -11.83
N GLY A 719 -46.52 -47.51 -10.69
CA GLY A 719 -46.68 -48.95 -10.43
C GLY A 719 -46.28 -49.33 -9.00
N PRO A 720 -46.20 -50.63 -8.66
CA PRO A 720 -46.45 -51.77 -9.56
C PRO A 720 -47.93 -52.05 -9.81
N ALA A 721 -48.29 -52.32 -11.06
CA ALA A 721 -49.52 -53.04 -11.40
C ALA A 721 -49.21 -54.54 -11.51
N SER A 722 -50.08 -55.41 -11.00
CA SER A 722 -49.84 -56.85 -10.95
C SER A 722 -50.70 -57.59 -11.99
N ALA A 723 -50.13 -58.56 -12.69
CA ALA A 723 -50.87 -59.46 -13.56
C ALA A 723 -50.37 -60.91 -13.42
N THR A 724 -51.31 -61.86 -13.40
CA THR A 724 -51.02 -63.30 -13.37
C THR A 724 -51.35 -63.88 -14.73
N VAL A 725 -50.35 -64.40 -15.42
CA VAL A 725 -50.49 -65.03 -16.74
C VAL A 725 -50.69 -66.53 -16.55
N ALA A 726 -51.72 -67.07 -17.21
CA ALA A 726 -52.10 -68.47 -17.15
C ALA A 726 -51.41 -69.31 -18.22
#